data_AF-A0A527X3Y8-F1
#
_entry.id   AF-A0A527X3Y8-F1
#
_cell.length_a   1.000
_cell.length_b   1.000
_cell.length_c   1.000
_cell.angle_alpha   90.00
_cell.angle_beta   90.00
_cell.angle_gamma   90.00
#
_symmetry.space_group_name_H-M   'P 1'
#
loop_
_entity.id
_entity.type
_entity.pdbx_description
1 polymer ?
#
loop_
_entity_poly.entity_id
_entity_poly.type
_entity_poly.pdbx_seq_one_letter_code
_entity_poly.pdbx_strand_id
1 'polypeptide(L)'
;MPRTRGAKAYRCRFRRWATKAPKHSSSSIVSSFQETSMSDGSYTHVTAAERFPGGWFNPDESRFALLPDEDGRLDEETTRLLEQMLNEHAATENNGHPEEVLAELVDLHARRIVLWPLGLLWGRSALGAIDEQWFRFFLSEIDPDFVNIRDEIRGSEAVAHLRPPQRRTYSFGLWKFLAAFHFSSSDTATLDDLQEAHFLALGGMVRPDGVWVDWATQWFRTILKFLIRHIAMVRADPYFGRGLDRTVFMARGKRNADPFALAPHLTWLARSFDAWVNERAIMGRKNQDLAKRLLAQALLEREVSQVDTPEKAFSRSNMLHLLHFAEDWSTPILRSNAIGRIYQFGKWLEDESRDAKGQPRTACYLSQIDVDRFREKALRDSEKSSGNEVFARPMPYRFHQQLKKIISAGDFTWPKSLVSGIDGRPLHWFTWKDPNTGAAHAVFNEVQPRQMMLLLDIPLRSIQARRLDSGEGDARRWDPVTREWGPSLSQHAGYWLAVRAGNPERGVFREILSHGSRGTTTITGLFINSNKTQDRRNLFDETSGYVIPWQLDEALQNLSAMRDWQEKYNPVDGPLPYSEIPRSIFSENPTELARSLIPSRFYLFRDPQNPGKRGKEAPSSYKVLLQFFYDSLEQLERELNEEDPGNPITIITERDSAGAPKKAIFT
;
A
#
# COMPACT_ATOMS: atom_id res chain seq x y z
N MET A 1 29.01 58.04 -40.91
CA MET A 1 29.97 57.32 -40.03
C MET A 1 29.87 57.91 -38.63
N PRO A 2 30.29 57.23 -37.54
CA PRO A 2 30.37 55.78 -37.24
C PRO A 2 29.27 55.42 -36.19
N ARG A 3 29.12 54.23 -35.58
CA ARG A 3 29.61 52.84 -35.78
C ARG A 3 28.46 51.87 -35.35
N THR A 4 28.72 50.60 -35.05
CA THR A 4 27.72 49.54 -34.81
C THR A 4 27.96 48.69 -33.55
N ARG A 5 26.89 48.04 -33.05
CA ARG A 5 26.78 46.69 -32.40
C ARG A 5 25.82 46.74 -31.19
N GLY A 6 24.81 45.88 -31.03
CA GLY A 6 24.22 44.88 -31.93
C GLY A 6 23.10 44.11 -31.20
N ALA A 7 21.86 44.21 -31.67
CA ALA A 7 20.70 43.64 -30.97
C ALA A 7 20.58 42.12 -31.14
N LYS A 8 20.69 41.35 -30.05
CA LYS A 8 20.34 39.92 -30.02
C LYS A 8 18.84 39.76 -29.76
N ALA A 9 18.06 39.68 -30.82
CA ALA A 9 16.68 39.20 -30.73
C ALA A 9 16.69 37.70 -30.36
N TYR A 10 16.11 37.34 -29.21
CA TYR A 10 15.86 35.95 -28.84
C TYR A 10 14.70 35.38 -29.68
N ARG A 11 15.00 34.98 -30.93
CA ARG A 11 14.09 34.17 -31.73
C ARG A 11 13.96 32.78 -31.10
N CYS A 12 12.83 32.54 -30.43
CA CYS A 12 12.46 31.19 -30.00
C CYS A 12 12.25 30.31 -31.26
N ARG A 13 13.20 29.42 -31.54
CA ARG A 13 13.09 28.48 -32.67
C ARG A 13 12.21 27.30 -32.29
N PHE A 14 10.92 27.38 -32.57
CA PHE A 14 10.12 26.17 -32.80
C PHE A 14 10.70 25.45 -34.04
N ARG A 15 11.52 24.43 -33.82
CA ARG A 15 11.79 23.43 -34.85
C ARG A 15 10.52 22.60 -34.99
N ARG A 16 9.96 22.51 -36.21
CA ARG A 16 9.05 21.41 -36.57
C ARG A 16 9.76 20.09 -36.27
N TRP A 17 9.26 19.32 -35.32
CA TRP A 17 9.63 17.92 -35.18
C TRP A 17 8.74 17.13 -36.13
N ALA A 18 9.35 16.56 -37.19
CA ALA A 18 8.68 15.54 -37.98
C ALA A 18 8.66 14.26 -37.12
N THR A 19 7.48 13.90 -36.64
CA THR A 19 7.24 12.68 -35.86
C THR A 19 7.36 11.45 -36.78
N LYS A 20 8.53 10.80 -36.76
CA LYS A 20 8.57 9.38 -37.11
C LYS A 20 7.91 8.61 -35.97
N ALA A 21 6.79 7.96 -36.25
CA ALA A 21 6.13 7.08 -35.30
C ALA A 21 7.11 5.98 -34.82
N PRO A 22 7.31 5.81 -33.50
CA PRO A 22 8.02 4.64 -32.99
C PRO A 22 7.13 3.40 -33.20
N LYS A 23 7.73 2.28 -33.61
CA LYS A 23 7.01 1.00 -33.69
C LYS A 23 6.61 0.57 -32.28
N HIS A 24 5.32 0.54 -32.00
CA HIS A 24 4.79 0.09 -30.72
C HIS A 24 4.99 -1.42 -30.55
N SER A 25 5.60 -1.82 -29.44
CA SER A 25 5.46 -3.18 -28.90
C SER A 25 4.31 -3.16 -27.88
N SER A 26 3.28 -3.97 -28.11
CA SER A 26 2.16 -4.13 -27.18
C SER A 26 2.64 -4.80 -25.88
N SER A 27 2.66 -4.04 -24.79
CA SER A 27 2.79 -4.58 -23.43
C SER A 27 1.67 -4.01 -22.57
N SER A 28 0.58 -4.77 -22.43
CA SER A 28 -0.54 -4.41 -21.56
C SER A 28 -0.06 -4.33 -20.10
N ILE A 29 -0.29 -3.18 -19.47
CA ILE A 29 -0.03 -3.01 -18.04
C ILE A 29 -1.25 -3.56 -17.30
N VAL A 30 -1.05 -4.67 -16.59
CA VAL A 30 -2.08 -5.31 -15.77
C VAL A 30 -2.60 -4.34 -14.70
N SER A 31 -3.81 -3.81 -14.92
CA SER A 31 -4.65 -3.27 -13.86
C SER A 31 -5.12 -4.42 -12.98
N SER A 32 -5.07 -4.25 -11.66
CA SER A 32 -5.43 -5.29 -10.70
C SER A 32 -6.79 -5.02 -10.07
N PHE A 33 -7.82 -4.90 -10.91
CA PHE A 33 -9.24 -5.00 -10.54
C PHE A 33 -9.99 -5.68 -11.71
N GLN A 34 -10.98 -6.51 -11.36
CA GLN A 34 -11.88 -7.27 -12.25
C GLN A 34 -11.27 -8.39 -13.13
N GLU A 35 -11.18 -9.58 -12.53
CA GLU A 35 -11.49 -10.81 -13.28
C GLU A 35 -13.03 -10.94 -13.38
N THR A 36 -13.63 -10.48 -14.48
CA THR A 36 -14.94 -10.97 -14.98
C THR A 36 -15.10 -10.62 -16.45
N SER A 37 -14.67 -11.55 -17.31
CA SER A 37 -15.25 -11.87 -18.63
C SER A 37 -16.11 -10.81 -19.34
N MET A 38 -15.50 -10.03 -20.24
CA MET A 38 -15.89 -10.01 -21.67
C MET A 38 -14.64 -9.83 -22.55
N SER A 39 -14.73 -10.21 -23.83
CA SER A 39 -13.59 -10.42 -24.73
C SER A 39 -13.04 -9.14 -25.37
N ASP A 40 -12.04 -8.53 -24.75
CA ASP A 40 -11.38 -7.29 -25.23
C ASP A 40 -10.41 -7.55 -26.40
N GLY A 41 -10.94 -7.99 -27.55
CA GLY A 41 -10.11 -8.44 -28.69
C GLY A 41 -10.65 -8.18 -30.10
N SER A 42 -11.81 -7.53 -30.28
CA SER A 42 -12.43 -7.31 -31.60
C SER A 42 -12.41 -5.88 -32.14
N TYR A 43 -12.18 -4.88 -31.28
CA TYR A 43 -12.29 -3.46 -31.64
C TYR A 43 -10.99 -2.69 -31.31
N THR A 44 -10.59 -1.76 -32.17
CA THR A 44 -9.29 -1.08 -32.13
C THR A 44 -9.36 0.23 -31.35
N HIS A 45 -10.51 0.91 -31.41
CA HIS A 45 -10.69 2.27 -30.90
C HIS A 45 -11.78 2.38 -29.83
N VAL A 46 -12.59 1.34 -29.63
CA VAL A 46 -13.65 1.27 -28.61
C VAL A 46 -13.36 0.19 -27.55
N THR A 47 -13.73 0.45 -26.31
CA THR A 47 -13.70 -0.47 -25.15
C THR A 47 -14.93 -0.26 -24.25
N ALA A 48 -15.01 -0.97 -23.12
CA ALA A 48 -16.05 -0.77 -22.11
C ALA A 48 -15.60 0.19 -20.99
N ALA A 49 -16.52 1.00 -20.47
CA ALA A 49 -16.26 1.85 -19.31
C ALA A 49 -16.14 1.02 -18.02
N GLU A 50 -15.21 1.38 -17.14
CA GLU A 50 -15.09 0.75 -15.81
C GLU A 50 -16.10 1.37 -14.84
N ARG A 51 -16.73 0.53 -14.01
CA ARG A 51 -17.69 1.00 -13.01
C ARG A 51 -16.96 1.76 -11.90
N PHE A 52 -17.38 3.00 -11.68
CA PHE A 52 -16.75 3.94 -10.76
C PHE A 52 -17.68 4.22 -9.56
N PRO A 53 -17.17 4.64 -8.39
CA PRO A 53 -18.04 5.10 -7.31
C PRO A 53 -18.74 6.39 -7.76
N GLY A 54 -20.07 6.38 -7.89
CA GLY A 54 -20.85 7.53 -8.41
C GLY A 54 -21.35 7.33 -9.85
N GLY A 55 -20.56 6.67 -10.70
CA GLY A 55 -20.89 6.48 -12.10
C GLY A 55 -19.93 5.54 -12.83
N TRP A 56 -19.26 6.05 -13.85
CA TRP A 56 -18.45 5.31 -14.82
C TRP A 56 -17.26 6.13 -15.28
N PHE A 57 -16.14 5.45 -15.55
CA PHE A 57 -14.86 6.09 -15.86
C PHE A 57 -14.10 5.31 -16.95
N ASN A 58 -13.39 6.03 -17.82
CA ASN A 58 -12.51 5.47 -18.84
C ASN A 58 -11.04 5.66 -18.46
N PRO A 59 -10.36 4.62 -17.94
CA PRO A 59 -8.93 4.66 -17.67
C PRO A 59 -8.04 4.29 -18.88
N ASP A 60 -8.58 3.98 -20.06
CA ASP A 60 -7.78 3.65 -21.24
C ASP A 60 -7.01 4.87 -21.76
N GLU A 61 -5.78 4.67 -22.21
CA GLU A 61 -4.95 5.77 -22.71
C GLU A 61 -5.35 6.27 -24.11
N SER A 62 -6.08 5.46 -24.88
CA SER A 62 -6.22 5.62 -26.34
C SER A 62 -7.59 5.29 -26.93
N ARG A 63 -8.37 4.45 -26.25
CA ARG A 63 -9.70 4.00 -26.72
C ARG A 63 -10.84 4.77 -26.06
N PHE A 64 -11.88 5.06 -26.83
CA PHE A 64 -13.15 5.54 -26.31
C PHE A 64 -13.85 4.39 -25.58
N ALA A 65 -14.59 4.69 -24.52
CA ALA A 65 -15.32 3.69 -23.76
C ALA A 65 -16.83 3.92 -23.90
N LEU A 66 -17.56 2.85 -24.19
CA LEU A 66 -19.01 2.84 -24.14
C LEU A 66 -19.48 2.42 -22.74
N LEU A 67 -20.61 3.00 -22.34
CA LEU A 67 -21.29 2.66 -21.10
C LEU A 67 -22.03 1.34 -21.28
N PRO A 68 -21.70 0.28 -20.52
CA PRO A 68 -22.36 -1.01 -20.67
C PRO A 68 -23.74 -1.01 -20.01
N ASP A 69 -24.58 -1.98 -20.42
CA ASP A 69 -25.88 -2.25 -19.83
C ASP A 69 -25.79 -2.84 -18.40
N GLU A 70 -26.94 -3.16 -17.78
CA GLU A 70 -27.00 -3.73 -16.43
C GLU A 70 -26.32 -5.12 -16.33
N ASP A 71 -26.20 -5.84 -17.44
CA ASP A 71 -25.52 -7.14 -17.56
C ASP A 71 -24.00 -6.99 -17.86
N GLY A 72 -23.50 -5.76 -18.04
CA GLY A 72 -22.11 -5.47 -18.36
C GLY A 72 -21.75 -5.61 -19.85
N ARG A 73 -22.74 -5.67 -20.75
CA ARG A 73 -22.53 -5.77 -22.21
C ARG A 73 -22.52 -4.39 -22.87
N LEU A 74 -21.77 -4.27 -23.96
CA LEU A 74 -21.84 -3.11 -24.84
C LEU A 74 -22.91 -3.33 -25.90
N ASP A 75 -23.61 -2.25 -26.28
CA ASP A 75 -24.46 -2.27 -27.47
C ASP A 75 -23.58 -2.47 -28.72
N GLU A 76 -23.77 -3.60 -29.41
CA GLU A 76 -23.01 -3.94 -30.60
C GLU A 76 -23.24 -2.98 -31.77
N GLU A 77 -24.42 -2.36 -31.87
CA GLU A 77 -24.74 -1.42 -32.96
C GLU A 77 -23.97 -0.12 -32.78
N THR A 78 -24.12 0.54 -31.61
CA THR A 78 -23.35 1.74 -31.25
C THR A 78 -21.84 1.47 -31.27
N THR A 79 -21.38 0.29 -30.81
CA THR A 79 -19.95 -0.08 -30.85
C THR A 79 -19.41 -0.10 -32.28
N ARG A 80 -20.14 -0.72 -33.23
CA ARG A 80 -19.72 -0.81 -34.63
C ARG A 80 -19.76 0.56 -35.33
N LEU A 81 -20.79 1.37 -35.08
CA LEU A 81 -20.91 2.72 -35.63
C LEU A 81 -19.76 3.63 -35.15
N LEU A 82 -19.49 3.63 -33.85
CA LEU A 82 -18.40 4.40 -33.23
C LEU A 82 -17.03 3.96 -33.75
N GLU A 83 -16.78 2.65 -33.81
CA GLU A 83 -15.54 2.09 -34.37
C GLU A 83 -15.40 2.43 -35.87
N GLN A 84 -16.47 2.38 -36.66
CA GLN A 84 -16.45 2.76 -38.09
C GLN A 84 -16.10 4.25 -38.25
N MET A 85 -16.80 5.15 -37.57
CA MET A 85 -16.55 6.59 -37.60
C MET A 85 -15.08 6.93 -37.23
N LEU A 86 -14.55 6.29 -36.19
CA LEU A 86 -13.16 6.50 -35.75
C LEU A 86 -12.15 5.93 -36.76
N ASN A 87 -12.43 4.80 -37.42
CA ASN A 87 -11.58 4.24 -38.47
C ASN A 87 -11.60 5.08 -39.76
N GLU A 88 -12.75 5.62 -40.17
CA GLU A 88 -12.87 6.53 -41.33
C GLU A 88 -12.10 7.84 -41.10
N HIS A 89 -12.17 8.37 -39.87
CA HIS A 89 -11.35 9.51 -39.45
C HIS A 89 -9.85 9.17 -39.44
N ALA A 90 -9.44 8.02 -38.88
CA ALA A 90 -8.05 7.60 -38.85
C ALA A 90 -7.47 7.34 -40.26
N ALA A 91 -8.29 6.90 -41.21
CA ALA A 91 -7.90 6.66 -42.60
C ALA A 91 -7.74 7.95 -43.44
N THR A 92 -8.34 9.07 -43.02
CA THR A 92 -8.27 10.36 -43.74
C THR A 92 -7.03 11.17 -43.34
N GLU A 93 -5.84 10.61 -43.59
CA GLU A 93 -4.55 11.24 -43.25
C GLU A 93 -4.47 12.72 -43.68
N ASN A 94 -4.24 13.59 -42.69
CA ASN A 94 -3.83 15.00 -42.83
C ASN A 94 -4.84 16.03 -43.42
N ASN A 95 -6.10 15.70 -43.69
CA ASN A 95 -7.06 16.72 -44.19
C ASN A 95 -8.57 16.48 -43.88
N GLY A 96 -8.95 15.45 -43.12
CA GLY A 96 -10.34 15.30 -42.67
C GLY A 96 -10.73 16.38 -41.65
N HIS A 97 -11.94 16.93 -41.73
CA HIS A 97 -12.46 17.90 -40.77
C HIS A 97 -12.64 17.21 -39.40
N PRO A 98 -11.80 17.49 -38.37
CA PRO A 98 -11.94 16.83 -37.08
C PRO A 98 -13.19 17.33 -36.33
N GLU A 99 -13.73 18.48 -36.74
CA GLU A 99 -14.78 19.22 -36.05
C GLU A 99 -16.14 18.50 -36.08
N GLU A 100 -16.45 17.78 -37.17
CA GLU A 100 -17.71 17.03 -37.31
C GLU A 100 -17.71 15.80 -36.37
N VAL A 101 -16.67 14.96 -36.46
CA VAL A 101 -16.48 13.79 -35.59
C VAL A 101 -16.37 14.21 -34.11
N LEU A 102 -15.70 15.32 -33.82
CA LEU A 102 -15.62 15.84 -32.46
C LEU A 102 -16.96 16.41 -31.96
N ALA A 103 -17.76 17.06 -32.80
CA ALA A 103 -19.10 17.52 -32.42
C ALA A 103 -20.02 16.34 -32.06
N GLU A 104 -19.99 15.28 -32.85
CA GLU A 104 -20.75 14.04 -32.59
C GLU A 104 -20.28 13.36 -31.30
N LEU A 105 -18.98 13.20 -31.10
CA LEU A 105 -18.43 12.63 -29.86
C LEU A 105 -18.73 13.47 -28.60
N VAL A 106 -18.88 14.79 -28.74
CA VAL A 106 -19.28 15.68 -27.63
C VAL A 106 -20.77 15.54 -27.32
N ASP A 107 -21.64 15.46 -28.33
CA ASP A 107 -23.08 15.19 -28.13
C ASP A 107 -23.31 13.79 -27.51
N LEU A 108 -22.59 12.77 -27.98
CA LEU A 108 -22.59 11.42 -27.37
C LEU A 108 -22.05 11.41 -25.93
N HIS A 109 -21.07 12.26 -25.61
CA HIS A 109 -20.60 12.44 -24.22
C HIS A 109 -21.65 13.17 -23.36
N ALA A 110 -22.24 14.26 -23.87
CA ALA A 110 -23.28 15.02 -23.16
C ALA A 110 -24.52 14.17 -22.84
N ARG A 111 -24.88 13.24 -23.73
CA ARG A 111 -25.93 12.22 -23.51
C ARG A 111 -25.51 11.08 -22.59
N ARG A 112 -24.25 11.07 -22.13
CA ARG A 112 -23.63 9.99 -21.34
C ARG A 112 -23.81 8.64 -22.05
N ILE A 113 -23.25 8.54 -23.27
CA ILE A 113 -23.15 7.30 -24.07
C ILE A 113 -21.67 6.91 -24.24
N VAL A 114 -20.82 7.89 -24.59
CA VAL A 114 -19.38 7.69 -24.84
C VAL A 114 -18.53 8.46 -23.82
N LEU A 115 -17.55 7.78 -23.23
CA LEU A 115 -16.49 8.36 -22.39
C LEU A 115 -15.15 8.38 -23.16
N TRP A 116 -14.45 9.50 -23.07
CA TRP A 116 -13.29 9.80 -23.90
C TRP A 116 -12.00 9.19 -23.32
N PRO A 117 -11.00 8.82 -24.16
CA PRO A 117 -9.74 8.28 -23.66
C PRO A 117 -8.98 9.31 -22.84
N LEU A 118 -8.42 8.86 -21.72
CA LEU A 118 -7.72 9.70 -20.75
C LEU A 118 -6.48 10.39 -21.35
N GLY A 119 -5.92 9.83 -22.44
CA GLY A 119 -4.77 10.35 -23.17
C GLY A 119 -5.05 11.24 -24.38
N LEU A 120 -6.31 11.53 -24.69
CA LEU A 120 -6.68 12.32 -25.86
C LEU A 120 -5.96 13.67 -25.93
N LEU A 121 -5.91 14.40 -24.81
CA LEU A 121 -5.31 15.74 -24.71
C LEU A 121 -3.76 15.74 -24.75
N TRP A 122 -3.16 14.57 -24.90
CA TRP A 122 -1.74 14.32 -25.16
C TRP A 122 -1.50 13.62 -26.51
N GLY A 123 -2.51 13.56 -27.37
CA GLY A 123 -2.41 12.97 -28.71
C GLY A 123 -2.41 11.45 -28.73
N ARG A 124 -3.00 10.81 -27.71
CA ARG A 124 -3.19 9.36 -27.62
C ARG A 124 -4.65 9.02 -27.90
N SER A 125 -5.02 8.90 -29.17
CA SER A 125 -6.30 8.32 -29.63
C SER A 125 -6.30 8.15 -31.15
N ALA A 126 -7.38 7.60 -31.71
CA ALA A 126 -7.68 7.62 -33.15
C ALA A 126 -7.76 9.04 -33.74
N LEU A 127 -8.15 10.06 -32.95
CA LEU A 127 -8.25 11.46 -33.38
C LEU A 127 -6.89 12.19 -33.43
N GLY A 128 -5.79 11.53 -33.05
CA GLY A 128 -4.47 12.14 -33.00
C GLY A 128 -4.38 13.29 -31.99
N ALA A 129 -3.58 14.31 -32.31
CA ALA A 129 -3.27 15.42 -31.42
C ALA A 129 -4.21 16.62 -31.63
N ILE A 130 -5.12 16.84 -30.69
CA ILE A 130 -5.99 18.03 -30.65
C ILE A 130 -5.16 19.29 -30.32
N ASP A 131 -5.31 20.34 -31.12
CA ASP A 131 -4.62 21.61 -30.92
C ASP A 131 -5.13 22.38 -29.69
N GLU A 132 -4.21 23.10 -29.04
CA GLU A 132 -4.51 23.95 -27.87
C GLU A 132 -5.52 25.06 -28.20
N GLN A 133 -5.44 25.65 -29.39
CA GLN A 133 -6.28 26.78 -29.75
C GLN A 133 -7.73 26.33 -30.03
N TRP A 134 -7.88 25.17 -30.69
CA TRP A 134 -9.16 24.53 -30.93
C TRP A 134 -9.83 24.07 -29.62
N PHE A 135 -9.09 23.33 -28.78
CA PHE A 135 -9.56 22.85 -27.47
C PHE A 135 -10.08 23.98 -26.57
N ARG A 136 -9.38 25.13 -26.56
CA ARG A 136 -9.75 26.31 -25.76
C ARG A 136 -11.05 26.98 -26.20
N PHE A 137 -11.42 26.88 -27.47
CA PHE A 137 -12.58 27.56 -28.04
C PHE A 137 -13.80 26.64 -28.00
N PHE A 138 -13.74 25.52 -28.74
CA PHE A 138 -14.87 24.64 -29.03
C PHE A 138 -15.51 24.03 -27.78
N LEU A 139 -14.73 23.28 -26.99
CA LEU A 139 -15.23 22.58 -25.80
C LEU A 139 -15.61 23.53 -24.65
N SER A 140 -15.26 24.81 -24.76
CA SER A 140 -15.53 25.83 -23.76
C SER A 140 -16.89 26.53 -23.93
N GLU A 141 -17.58 26.29 -25.05
CA GLU A 141 -18.90 26.85 -25.35
C GLU A 141 -19.99 25.77 -25.46
N ILE A 142 -19.60 24.49 -25.58
CA ILE A 142 -20.54 23.37 -25.81
C ILE A 142 -20.81 22.54 -24.54
N ASP A 143 -19.89 22.51 -23.56
CA ASP A 143 -20.02 21.74 -22.32
C ASP A 143 -20.10 22.67 -21.08
N PRO A 144 -21.32 22.94 -20.54
CA PRO A 144 -21.50 23.83 -19.38
C PRO A 144 -20.86 23.30 -18.09
N ASP A 145 -20.81 21.98 -17.91
CA ASP A 145 -20.24 21.33 -16.74
C ASP A 145 -18.72 21.56 -16.70
N PHE A 146 -18.03 21.37 -17.83
CA PHE A 146 -16.62 21.70 -17.94
C PHE A 146 -16.32 23.20 -17.73
N VAL A 147 -17.23 24.08 -18.18
CA VAL A 147 -17.13 25.54 -17.93
C VAL A 147 -17.18 25.86 -16.43
N ASN A 148 -18.07 25.22 -15.67
CA ASN A 148 -18.16 25.39 -14.22
C ASN A 148 -16.85 24.97 -13.53
N ILE A 149 -16.38 23.75 -13.78
CA ILE A 149 -15.12 23.21 -13.23
C ILE A 149 -13.93 24.13 -13.55
N ARG A 150 -13.87 24.66 -14.79
CA ARG A 150 -12.81 25.57 -15.26
C ARG A 150 -12.84 26.92 -14.52
N ASP A 151 -14.02 27.45 -14.23
CA ASP A 151 -14.17 28.77 -13.65
C ASP A 151 -14.10 28.75 -12.12
N GLU A 152 -14.53 27.65 -11.46
CA GLU A 152 -14.22 27.35 -10.05
C GLU A 152 -12.70 27.42 -9.79
N ILE A 153 -11.90 26.65 -10.55
CA ILE A 153 -10.43 26.64 -10.32
C ILE A 153 -9.79 27.99 -10.66
N ARG A 154 -10.34 28.75 -11.61
CA ARG A 154 -9.86 30.09 -11.99
C ARG A 154 -10.18 31.13 -10.92
N GLY A 155 -11.35 31.02 -10.28
CA GLY A 155 -11.80 31.90 -9.20
C GLY A 155 -11.11 31.65 -7.86
N SER A 156 -10.48 30.48 -7.68
CA SER A 156 -9.78 30.12 -6.43
C SER A 156 -8.67 31.09 -6.03
N GLU A 157 -8.55 31.34 -4.71
CA GLU A 157 -7.46 32.16 -4.14
C GLU A 157 -6.07 31.64 -4.55
N ALA A 158 -5.89 30.31 -4.56
CA ALA A 158 -4.65 29.63 -4.94
C ALA A 158 -4.17 29.98 -6.36
N VAL A 159 -5.09 30.21 -7.30
CA VAL A 159 -4.78 30.64 -8.68
C VAL A 159 -4.78 32.17 -8.80
N ALA A 160 -5.61 32.87 -8.03
CA ALA A 160 -5.66 34.33 -7.98
C ALA A 160 -4.32 34.96 -7.54
N HIS A 161 -3.61 34.37 -6.58
CA HIS A 161 -2.31 34.87 -6.13
C HIS A 161 -1.15 34.70 -7.15
N LEU A 162 -1.33 33.95 -8.24
CA LEU A 162 -0.31 33.79 -9.28
C LEU A 162 -0.16 35.04 -10.16
N ARG A 163 1.09 35.41 -10.50
CA ARG A 163 1.37 36.53 -11.43
C ARG A 163 0.77 36.25 -12.82
N PRO A 164 0.35 37.26 -13.60
CA PRO A 164 -0.38 37.02 -14.86
C PRO A 164 0.27 36.04 -15.86
N PRO A 165 1.60 36.06 -16.10
CA PRO A 165 2.24 35.06 -16.97
C PRO A 165 2.19 33.65 -16.38
N GLN A 166 2.42 33.51 -15.07
CA GLN A 166 2.35 32.23 -14.36
C GLN A 166 0.93 31.70 -14.37
N ARG A 167 -0.07 32.54 -14.08
CA ARG A 167 -1.49 32.19 -14.12
C ARG A 167 -1.87 31.62 -15.48
N ARG A 168 -1.49 32.27 -16.60
CA ARG A 168 -1.75 31.76 -17.96
C ARG A 168 -1.16 30.37 -18.20
N THR A 169 0.08 30.11 -17.76
CA THR A 169 0.75 28.82 -17.95
C THR A 169 0.18 27.72 -17.04
N TYR A 170 -0.10 28.03 -15.77
CA TYR A 170 -0.71 27.10 -14.81
C TYR A 170 -2.15 26.75 -15.21
N SER A 171 -2.99 27.74 -15.51
CA SER A 171 -4.39 27.50 -15.89
C SER A 171 -4.51 26.56 -17.09
N PHE A 172 -3.67 26.70 -18.12
CA PHE A 172 -3.72 25.79 -19.26
C PHE A 172 -3.37 24.35 -18.90
N GLY A 173 -2.33 24.15 -18.08
CA GLY A 173 -1.98 22.82 -17.58
C GLY A 173 -3.12 22.21 -16.75
N LEU A 174 -3.75 23.02 -15.90
CA LEU A 174 -4.90 22.58 -15.08
C LEU A 174 -6.10 22.21 -15.94
N TRP A 175 -6.44 22.99 -16.96
CA TRP A 175 -7.57 22.69 -17.85
C TRP A 175 -7.37 21.38 -18.61
N LYS A 176 -6.14 21.05 -19.03
CA LYS A 176 -5.86 19.72 -19.62
C LYS A 176 -6.15 18.58 -18.66
N PHE A 177 -5.76 18.71 -17.39
CA PHE A 177 -6.06 17.69 -16.39
C PHE A 177 -7.56 17.57 -16.10
N LEU A 178 -8.22 18.71 -15.86
CA LEU A 178 -9.65 18.78 -15.56
C LEU A 178 -10.51 18.23 -16.70
N ALA A 179 -10.18 18.58 -17.95
CA ALA A 179 -10.89 18.08 -19.12
C ALA A 179 -10.64 16.59 -19.36
N ALA A 180 -9.41 16.13 -19.17
CA ALA A 180 -9.10 14.71 -19.29
C ALA A 180 -9.95 13.89 -18.31
N PHE A 181 -10.05 14.32 -17.05
CA PHE A 181 -10.92 13.68 -16.06
C PHE A 181 -12.40 13.82 -16.42
N HIS A 182 -12.86 15.03 -16.80
CA HIS A 182 -14.26 15.30 -17.11
C HIS A 182 -14.79 14.44 -18.26
N PHE A 183 -14.13 14.49 -19.42
CA PHE A 183 -14.59 13.74 -20.60
C PHE A 183 -14.39 12.22 -20.46
N SER A 184 -13.51 11.78 -19.55
CA SER A 184 -13.36 10.36 -19.21
C SER A 184 -14.39 9.84 -18.21
N SER A 185 -15.26 10.69 -17.63
CA SER A 185 -16.16 10.34 -16.53
C SER A 185 -17.62 10.71 -16.82
N SER A 186 -18.55 9.87 -16.36
CA SER A 186 -19.99 10.13 -16.54
C SER A 186 -20.58 11.17 -15.59
N ASP A 187 -19.89 11.44 -14.49
CA ASP A 187 -20.44 12.00 -13.25
C ASP A 187 -19.53 13.09 -12.69
N THR A 188 -19.16 14.07 -13.51
CA THR A 188 -18.37 15.24 -13.10
C THR A 188 -19.00 16.53 -13.62
N ALA A 189 -19.40 17.43 -12.71
CA ALA A 189 -19.93 18.76 -13.02
C ALA A 189 -19.27 19.89 -12.22
N THR A 190 -18.57 19.56 -11.13
CA THR A 190 -17.89 20.46 -10.20
C THR A 190 -16.51 19.90 -9.82
N LEU A 191 -15.65 20.71 -9.18
CA LEU A 191 -14.40 20.20 -8.60
C LEU A 191 -14.63 19.17 -7.48
N ASP A 192 -15.80 19.17 -6.83
CA ASP A 192 -16.16 18.21 -5.77
C ASP A 192 -16.60 16.84 -6.31
N ASP A 193 -16.68 16.65 -7.62
CA ASP A 193 -16.92 15.31 -8.19
C ASP A 193 -15.60 14.54 -8.44
N LEU A 194 -14.46 15.23 -8.50
CA LEU A 194 -13.16 14.65 -8.87
C LEU A 194 -12.53 13.80 -7.75
N GLN A 195 -12.86 12.50 -7.72
CA GLN A 195 -12.33 11.53 -6.74
C GLN A 195 -10.86 11.13 -6.96
N GLU A 196 -10.21 10.52 -5.95
CA GLU A 196 -8.79 10.12 -5.99
C GLU A 196 -8.47 9.13 -7.13
N ALA A 197 -9.43 8.29 -7.51
CA ALA A 197 -9.24 7.25 -8.51
C ALA A 197 -8.94 7.82 -9.92
N HIS A 198 -9.53 8.96 -10.28
CA HIS A 198 -9.17 9.71 -11.50
C HIS A 198 -7.66 10.04 -11.52
N PHE A 199 -7.14 10.53 -10.40
CA PHE A 199 -5.73 10.87 -10.23
C PHE A 199 -4.82 9.63 -10.15
N LEU A 200 -5.30 8.50 -9.64
CA LEU A 200 -4.56 7.24 -9.65
C LEU A 200 -4.37 6.72 -11.07
N ALA A 201 -5.40 6.74 -11.91
CA ALA A 201 -5.36 6.24 -13.28
C ALA A 201 -4.39 7.06 -14.15
N LEU A 202 -4.64 8.37 -14.29
CA LEU A 202 -3.76 9.26 -15.05
C LEU A 202 -2.36 9.31 -14.44
N GLY A 203 -2.29 9.37 -13.11
CA GLY A 203 -1.04 9.36 -12.39
C GLY A 203 -0.20 8.11 -12.67
N GLY A 204 -0.85 6.95 -12.80
CA GLY A 204 -0.24 5.68 -13.21
C GLY A 204 0.48 5.77 -14.57
N MET A 205 -0.11 6.47 -15.54
CA MET A 205 0.45 6.66 -16.88
C MET A 205 1.70 7.55 -16.86
N VAL A 206 1.70 8.63 -16.07
CA VAL A 206 2.81 9.62 -15.99
C VAL A 206 3.88 9.28 -14.93
N ARG A 207 3.86 8.06 -14.40
CA ARG A 207 4.93 7.56 -13.50
C ARG A 207 6.30 7.55 -14.20
N PRO A 208 7.41 7.52 -13.44
CA PRO A 208 8.74 7.21 -13.98
C PRO A 208 8.85 5.83 -14.64
N ASP A 209 7.92 4.92 -14.35
CA ASP A 209 7.79 3.58 -14.92
C ASP A 209 6.46 3.36 -15.68
N GLY A 210 5.76 4.46 -16.02
CA GLY A 210 4.49 4.44 -16.75
C GLY A 210 4.64 4.64 -18.26
N VAL A 211 3.58 4.31 -19.02
CA VAL A 211 3.53 4.42 -20.49
C VAL A 211 3.82 5.82 -21.03
N TRP A 212 3.60 6.88 -20.25
CA TRP A 212 3.83 8.27 -20.66
C TRP A 212 5.05 8.90 -19.98
N VAL A 213 6.03 8.11 -19.53
CA VAL A 213 7.25 8.61 -18.87
C VAL A 213 7.94 9.73 -19.65
N ASP A 214 8.03 9.62 -20.98
CA ASP A 214 8.65 10.62 -21.87
C ASP A 214 7.92 11.98 -21.87
N TRP A 215 6.63 11.96 -21.53
CA TRP A 215 5.74 13.12 -21.47
C TRP A 215 5.63 13.67 -20.04
N ALA A 216 5.98 12.87 -19.04
CA ALA A 216 5.83 13.16 -17.61
C ALA A 216 6.90 14.13 -17.05
N THR A 217 7.03 15.29 -17.69
CA THR A 217 7.96 16.34 -17.25
C THR A 217 7.69 16.77 -15.81
N GLN A 218 8.72 17.30 -15.14
CA GLN A 218 8.59 17.84 -13.78
C GLN A 218 7.49 18.91 -13.67
N TRP A 219 7.24 19.65 -14.77
CA TRP A 219 6.15 20.62 -14.87
C TRP A 219 4.76 19.97 -14.73
N PHE A 220 4.45 18.90 -15.49
CA PHE A 220 3.17 18.19 -15.36
C PHE A 220 2.98 17.63 -13.95
N ARG A 221 4.03 17.06 -13.34
CA ARG A 221 3.98 16.54 -11.97
C ARG A 221 3.69 17.64 -10.95
N THR A 222 4.27 18.83 -11.13
CA THR A 222 3.98 20.01 -10.28
C THR A 222 2.53 20.47 -10.41
N ILE A 223 1.98 20.54 -11.62
CA ILE A 223 0.56 20.92 -11.83
C ILE A 223 -0.37 19.87 -11.23
N LEU A 224 -0.11 18.58 -11.43
CA LEU A 224 -0.97 17.52 -10.90
C LEU A 224 -1.00 17.55 -9.37
N LYS A 225 0.16 17.75 -8.72
CA LYS A 225 0.24 17.99 -7.27
C LYS A 225 -0.50 19.25 -6.82
N PHE A 226 -0.44 20.34 -7.60
CA PHE A 226 -1.20 21.56 -7.31
C PHE A 226 -2.71 21.28 -7.37
N LEU A 227 -3.19 20.58 -8.41
CA LEU A 227 -4.61 20.25 -8.57
C LEU A 227 -5.12 19.37 -7.42
N ILE A 228 -4.38 18.32 -7.05
CA ILE A 228 -4.70 17.48 -5.89
C ILE A 228 -4.80 18.30 -4.59
N ARG A 229 -3.84 19.21 -4.36
CA ARG A 229 -3.86 20.10 -3.18
C ARG A 229 -5.01 21.10 -3.24
N HIS A 230 -5.41 21.55 -4.43
CA HIS A 230 -6.51 22.49 -4.57
C HIS A 230 -7.87 21.82 -4.28
N ILE A 231 -8.12 20.64 -4.85
CA ILE A 231 -9.35 19.88 -4.55
C ILE A 231 -9.42 19.50 -3.06
N ALA A 232 -8.29 19.16 -2.44
CA ALA A 232 -8.21 18.95 -0.99
C ALA A 232 -8.68 20.18 -0.18
N MET A 233 -8.41 21.41 -0.65
CA MET A 233 -8.91 22.64 -0.03
C MET A 233 -10.40 22.86 -0.30
N VAL A 234 -10.85 22.70 -1.54
CA VAL A 234 -12.27 22.88 -1.95
C VAL A 234 -13.18 21.94 -1.14
N ARG A 235 -12.75 20.70 -0.94
CA ARG A 235 -13.47 19.68 -0.16
C ARG A 235 -13.43 19.84 1.36
N ALA A 236 -12.61 20.78 1.88
CA ALA A 236 -12.15 20.77 3.26
C ALA A 236 -11.59 19.41 3.72
N ASP A 237 -11.01 18.63 2.78
CA ASP A 237 -10.42 17.31 2.99
C ASP A 237 -8.90 17.39 2.82
N PRO A 238 -8.14 17.72 3.87
CA PRO A 238 -6.68 17.77 3.80
C PRO A 238 -6.04 16.40 3.52
N TYR A 239 -6.81 15.31 3.50
CA TYR A 239 -6.34 13.96 3.22
C TYR A 239 -6.52 13.55 1.76
N PHE A 240 -7.36 14.26 1.01
CA PHE A 240 -7.59 13.99 -0.41
C PHE A 240 -6.27 13.91 -1.18
N GLY A 241 -6.00 12.74 -1.75
CA GLY A 241 -4.84 12.43 -2.56
C GLY A 241 -3.54 12.15 -1.79
N ARG A 242 -3.56 11.96 -0.46
CA ARG A 242 -2.35 11.66 0.33
C ARG A 242 -1.64 10.39 -0.16
N GLY A 243 -2.41 9.40 -0.63
CA GLY A 243 -1.87 8.15 -1.21
C GLY A 243 -1.20 8.34 -2.57
N LEU A 244 -1.66 9.33 -3.35
CA LEU A 244 -1.22 9.59 -4.72
C LEU A 244 0.28 9.88 -4.79
N ASP A 245 0.85 10.57 -3.79
CA ASP A 245 2.21 11.07 -3.90
C ASP A 245 3.25 9.94 -4.04
N ARG A 246 2.97 8.78 -3.42
CA ARG A 246 3.76 7.54 -3.54
C ARG A 246 3.37 6.68 -4.74
N THR A 247 2.08 6.64 -5.12
CA THR A 247 1.62 5.79 -6.22
C THR A 247 1.86 6.41 -7.60
N VAL A 248 1.93 7.73 -7.71
CA VAL A 248 2.01 8.49 -8.97
C VAL A 248 3.42 9.01 -9.27
N PHE A 249 4.16 9.53 -8.29
CA PHE A 249 5.43 10.23 -8.58
C PHE A 249 6.71 9.43 -8.27
N MET A 250 6.60 8.26 -7.61
CA MET A 250 7.75 7.39 -7.36
C MET A 250 7.79 6.23 -8.35
N ALA A 251 8.99 5.93 -8.87
CA ALA A 251 9.23 4.72 -9.65
C ALA A 251 8.92 3.48 -8.81
N ARG A 252 8.31 2.44 -9.39
CA ARG A 252 8.31 1.12 -8.73
C ARG A 252 9.77 0.67 -8.53
N GLY A 253 10.11 0.29 -7.30
CA GLY A 253 11.44 -0.26 -7.02
C GLY A 253 11.70 -1.47 -7.91
N LYS A 254 12.88 -1.55 -8.53
CA LYS A 254 13.26 -2.65 -9.43
C LYS A 254 13.01 -3.99 -8.74
N ARG A 255 11.96 -4.69 -9.14
CA ARG A 255 11.80 -6.10 -8.77
C ARG A 255 12.95 -6.85 -9.41
N ASN A 256 13.62 -7.69 -8.63
CA ASN A 256 14.58 -8.63 -9.20
C ASN A 256 13.81 -9.51 -10.19
N ALA A 257 14.39 -9.77 -11.36
CA ALA A 257 13.83 -10.71 -12.32
C ALA A 257 13.61 -12.07 -11.64
N ASP A 258 12.51 -12.74 -11.97
CA ASP A 258 12.25 -14.09 -11.50
C ASP A 258 13.29 -15.04 -12.13
N PRO A 259 14.14 -15.73 -11.34
CA PRO A 259 15.12 -16.67 -11.91
C PRO A 259 14.45 -17.79 -12.71
N PHE A 260 13.20 -18.16 -12.41
CA PHE A 260 12.50 -19.22 -13.14
C PHE A 260 11.99 -18.77 -14.51
N ALA A 261 11.76 -17.46 -14.72
CA ALA A 261 11.39 -16.93 -16.04
C ALA A 261 12.50 -17.09 -17.09
N LEU A 262 13.76 -17.20 -16.64
CA LEU A 262 14.92 -17.44 -17.50
C LEU A 262 15.26 -18.93 -17.69
N ALA A 263 14.64 -19.84 -16.94
CA ALA A 263 14.90 -21.28 -17.00
C ALA A 263 13.63 -22.14 -16.88
N PRO A 264 12.94 -22.41 -18.00
CA PRO A 264 11.82 -23.35 -18.06
C PRO A 264 12.18 -24.75 -17.53
N HIS A 265 13.44 -25.17 -17.68
CA HIS A 265 13.95 -26.47 -17.21
C HIS A 265 14.02 -26.58 -15.67
N LEU A 266 13.97 -25.47 -14.92
CA LEU A 266 13.88 -25.44 -13.45
C LEU A 266 12.44 -25.25 -12.93
N THR A 267 11.41 -25.38 -13.79
CA THR A 267 10.00 -25.31 -13.36
C THR A 267 9.62 -26.42 -12.37
N TRP A 268 10.27 -27.59 -12.42
CA TRP A 268 10.13 -28.63 -11.40
C TRP A 268 10.54 -28.10 -10.02
N LEU A 269 11.68 -27.40 -9.94
CA LEU A 269 12.22 -26.86 -8.69
C LEU A 269 11.28 -25.80 -8.11
N ALA A 270 10.72 -24.94 -8.96
CA ALA A 270 9.73 -23.96 -8.52
C ALA A 270 8.52 -24.62 -7.86
N ARG A 271 7.95 -25.64 -8.52
CA ARG A 271 6.76 -26.39 -8.06
C ARG A 271 7.04 -27.17 -6.77
N SER A 272 8.08 -27.99 -6.74
CA SER A 272 8.45 -28.79 -5.57
C SER A 272 8.77 -27.93 -4.35
N PHE A 273 9.45 -26.79 -4.55
CA PHE A 273 9.77 -25.88 -3.44
C PHE A 273 8.52 -25.15 -2.92
N ASP A 274 7.57 -24.79 -3.78
CA ASP A 274 6.30 -24.20 -3.32
C ASP A 274 5.40 -25.23 -2.62
N ALA A 275 5.37 -26.50 -3.06
CA ALA A 275 4.70 -27.60 -2.36
C ALA A 275 5.29 -27.78 -0.94
N TRP A 276 6.61 -27.97 -0.85
CA TRP A 276 7.36 -28.05 0.40
C TRP A 276 7.05 -26.90 1.38
N VAL A 277 6.92 -25.69 0.85
CA VAL A 277 6.59 -24.52 1.67
C VAL A 277 5.12 -24.52 2.09
N ASN A 278 4.19 -24.82 1.18
CA ASN A 278 2.74 -24.70 1.42
C ASN A 278 2.16 -25.84 2.28
N GLU A 279 2.77 -27.04 2.27
CA GLU A 279 2.45 -28.15 3.20
C GLU A 279 2.61 -27.79 4.69
N ARG A 280 3.27 -26.68 5.00
CA ARG A 280 3.54 -26.25 6.37
C ARG A 280 2.91 -24.90 6.68
N ALA A 281 2.33 -24.78 7.86
CA ALA A 281 1.90 -23.49 8.40
C ALA A 281 3.15 -22.67 8.82
N ILE A 282 3.65 -21.82 7.91
CA ILE A 282 4.84 -21.00 8.11
C ILE A 282 4.41 -19.53 8.06
N MET A 283 4.63 -18.79 9.16
CA MET A 283 4.28 -17.35 9.24
C MET A 283 5.15 -16.44 8.37
N GLY A 284 6.42 -16.80 8.15
CA GLY A 284 7.38 -15.95 7.44
C GLY A 284 8.21 -16.73 6.44
N ARG A 285 7.84 -16.66 5.15
CA ARG A 285 8.54 -17.34 4.05
C ARG A 285 9.90 -16.75 3.66
N LYS A 286 10.34 -15.60 4.20
CA LYS A 286 11.54 -14.86 3.74
C LYS A 286 12.79 -15.76 3.56
N ASN A 287 13.08 -16.65 4.51
CA ASN A 287 14.28 -17.49 4.43
C ASN A 287 14.13 -18.63 3.41
N GLN A 288 12.91 -19.12 3.21
CA GLN A 288 12.53 -20.10 2.22
C GLN A 288 12.57 -19.49 0.80
N ASP A 289 12.01 -18.29 0.63
CA ASP A 289 12.05 -17.56 -0.64
C ASP A 289 13.50 -17.17 -1.02
N LEU A 290 14.34 -16.79 -0.05
CA LEU A 290 15.78 -16.59 -0.25
C LEU A 290 16.51 -17.90 -0.62
N ALA A 291 16.17 -19.03 0.02
CA ALA A 291 16.73 -20.33 -0.30
C ALA A 291 16.35 -20.83 -1.70
N LYS A 292 15.07 -20.69 -2.08
CA LYS A 292 14.57 -20.99 -3.43
C LYS A 292 15.33 -20.20 -4.48
N ARG A 293 15.56 -18.90 -4.22
CA ARG A 293 16.30 -18.01 -5.11
C ARG A 293 17.79 -18.34 -5.19
N LEU A 294 18.46 -18.56 -4.05
CA LEU A 294 19.88 -18.93 -4.01
C LEU A 294 20.12 -20.23 -4.80
N LEU A 295 19.28 -21.25 -4.56
CA LEU A 295 19.36 -22.53 -5.27
C LEU A 295 19.11 -22.37 -6.77
N ALA A 296 18.07 -21.65 -7.17
CA ALA A 296 17.79 -21.39 -8.58
C ALA A 296 18.94 -20.64 -9.28
N GLN A 297 19.52 -19.62 -8.63
CA GLN A 297 20.64 -18.87 -9.19
C GLN A 297 21.93 -19.69 -9.30
N ALA A 298 22.24 -20.55 -8.32
CA ALA A 298 23.40 -21.45 -8.40
C ALA A 298 23.23 -22.53 -9.49
N LEU A 299 22.01 -23.04 -9.71
CA LEU A 299 21.73 -24.03 -10.75
C LEU A 299 21.66 -23.41 -12.16
N LEU A 300 21.34 -22.12 -12.29
CA LEU A 300 21.38 -21.37 -13.55
C LEU A 300 22.80 -21.22 -14.14
N GLU A 301 23.85 -21.35 -13.33
CA GLU A 301 25.26 -21.37 -13.79
C GLU A 301 25.72 -22.76 -14.27
N ARG A 302 24.81 -23.74 -14.32
CA ARG A 302 25.08 -25.11 -14.77
C ARG A 302 24.48 -25.38 -16.14
N GLU A 303 25.07 -26.32 -16.86
CA GLU A 303 24.50 -26.88 -18.07
C GLU A 303 23.12 -27.49 -17.81
N VAL A 304 22.15 -27.23 -18.70
CA VAL A 304 20.74 -27.68 -18.56
C VAL A 304 20.66 -29.19 -18.27
N SER A 305 21.47 -29.98 -18.97
CA SER A 305 21.52 -31.44 -18.84
C SER A 305 22.05 -31.95 -17.49
N GLN A 306 22.55 -31.06 -16.63
CA GLN A 306 23.03 -31.33 -15.27
C GLN A 306 22.05 -30.86 -14.17
N VAL A 307 20.93 -30.22 -14.51
CA VAL A 307 19.98 -29.62 -13.53
C VAL A 307 18.49 -29.76 -13.91
N ASP A 308 18.21 -30.33 -15.08
CA ASP A 308 16.87 -30.65 -15.60
C ASP A 308 16.07 -31.66 -14.74
N THR A 309 16.73 -32.45 -13.88
CA THR A 309 16.06 -33.36 -12.93
C THR A 309 16.53 -33.15 -11.48
N PRO A 310 15.69 -33.50 -10.47
CA PRO A 310 16.05 -33.39 -9.06
C PRO A 310 17.35 -34.12 -8.69
N GLU A 311 17.57 -35.33 -9.22
CA GLU A 311 18.74 -36.18 -8.92
C GLU A 311 20.04 -35.50 -9.33
N LYS A 312 20.04 -34.86 -10.50
CA LYS A 312 21.19 -34.16 -11.04
C LYS A 312 21.40 -32.84 -10.32
N ALA A 313 20.34 -32.06 -10.10
CA ALA A 313 20.40 -30.78 -9.39
C ALA A 313 20.91 -30.92 -7.95
N PHE A 314 20.52 -31.98 -7.23
CA PHE A 314 20.98 -32.27 -5.86
C PHE A 314 22.22 -33.16 -5.78
N SER A 315 22.86 -33.48 -6.91
CA SER A 315 24.12 -34.22 -6.97
C SER A 315 25.26 -33.52 -6.20
N ARG A 316 26.26 -34.30 -5.76
CA ARG A 316 27.39 -33.76 -4.97
C ARG A 316 28.14 -32.64 -5.67
N SER A 317 28.27 -32.69 -7.00
CA SER A 317 28.93 -31.65 -7.80
C SER A 317 28.17 -30.32 -7.71
N ASN A 318 26.86 -30.33 -7.96
CA ASN A 318 26.03 -29.13 -7.91
C ASN A 318 25.82 -28.61 -6.48
N MET A 319 25.79 -29.47 -5.45
CA MET A 319 25.73 -29.04 -4.05
C MET A 319 27.05 -28.41 -3.56
N LEU A 320 28.21 -28.86 -4.06
CA LEU A 320 29.49 -28.18 -3.80
C LEU A 320 29.57 -26.83 -4.52
N HIS A 321 29.09 -26.75 -5.75
CA HIS A 321 28.96 -25.48 -6.48
C HIS A 321 28.03 -24.50 -5.78
N LEU A 322 26.88 -24.97 -5.27
CA LEU A 322 25.95 -24.17 -4.48
C LEU A 322 26.65 -23.55 -3.26
N LEU A 323 27.45 -24.32 -2.53
CA LEU A 323 28.18 -23.82 -1.37
C LEU A 323 29.19 -22.74 -1.76
N HIS A 324 29.94 -22.94 -2.86
CA HIS A 324 30.88 -21.93 -3.37
C HIS A 324 30.18 -20.65 -3.85
N PHE A 325 29.14 -20.77 -4.68
CA PHE A 325 28.32 -19.66 -5.16
C PHE A 325 27.66 -18.89 -4.00
N ALA A 326 27.23 -19.60 -2.95
CA ALA A 326 26.62 -18.98 -1.79
C ALA A 326 27.57 -18.10 -0.98
N GLU A 327 28.90 -18.24 -1.11
CA GLU A 327 29.87 -17.44 -0.37
C GLU A 327 29.69 -15.94 -0.64
N ASP A 328 29.66 -15.53 -1.90
CA ASP A 328 29.56 -14.10 -2.27
C ASP A 328 28.10 -13.62 -2.54
N TRP A 329 27.11 -14.51 -2.39
CA TRP A 329 25.72 -14.24 -2.76
C TRP A 329 25.00 -13.20 -1.88
N SER A 330 25.28 -13.17 -0.58
CA SER A 330 24.60 -12.27 0.38
C SER A 330 25.35 -12.14 1.70
N THR A 331 24.80 -11.37 2.64
CA THR A 331 25.38 -11.22 3.99
C THR A 331 25.51 -12.58 4.69
N PRO A 332 26.54 -12.79 5.55
CA PRO A 332 26.84 -14.10 6.11
C PRO A 332 25.66 -14.78 6.81
N ILE A 333 24.85 -14.00 7.55
CA ILE A 333 23.64 -14.45 8.22
C ILE A 333 22.57 -14.92 7.22
N LEU A 334 22.36 -14.20 6.11
CA LEU A 334 21.34 -14.57 5.12
C LEU A 334 21.75 -15.79 4.30
N ARG A 335 23.01 -15.86 3.84
CA ARG A 335 23.52 -17.04 3.10
C ARG A 335 23.50 -18.31 3.98
N SER A 336 23.90 -18.22 5.25
CA SER A 336 23.85 -19.37 6.19
C SER A 336 22.41 -19.85 6.45
N ASN A 337 21.47 -18.92 6.65
CA ASN A 337 20.05 -19.27 6.80
C ASN A 337 19.47 -19.90 5.52
N ALA A 338 19.85 -19.42 4.34
CA ALA A 338 19.40 -19.96 3.06
C ALA A 338 19.91 -21.40 2.83
N ILE A 339 21.21 -21.66 3.00
CA ILE A 339 21.80 -23.01 2.90
C ILE A 339 21.12 -24.00 3.85
N GLY A 340 20.86 -23.60 5.10
CA GLY A 340 20.13 -24.44 6.06
C GLY A 340 18.70 -24.79 5.64
N ARG A 341 18.02 -23.94 4.85
CA ARG A 341 16.70 -24.24 4.28
C ARG A 341 16.78 -25.08 3.01
N ILE A 342 17.81 -24.90 2.17
CA ILE A 342 18.05 -25.78 1.02
C ILE A 342 18.28 -27.22 1.48
N TYR A 343 19.04 -27.43 2.55
CA TYR A 343 19.21 -28.76 3.15
C TYR A 343 17.88 -29.39 3.59
N GLN A 344 17.04 -28.65 4.31
CA GLN A 344 15.72 -29.12 4.75
C GLN A 344 14.75 -29.41 3.59
N PHE A 345 14.86 -28.65 2.50
CA PHE A 345 14.13 -28.91 1.26
C PHE A 345 14.61 -30.18 0.57
N GLY A 346 15.92 -30.36 0.44
CA GLY A 346 16.51 -31.57 -0.14
C GLY A 346 16.21 -32.85 0.67
N LYS A 347 16.09 -32.75 2.00
CA LYS A 347 15.65 -33.88 2.83
C LYS A 347 14.17 -34.23 2.68
N TRP A 348 13.30 -33.25 2.51
CA TRP A 348 11.92 -33.54 2.14
C TRP A 348 11.80 -34.11 0.72
N LEU A 349 12.63 -33.65 -0.24
CA LEU A 349 12.68 -34.26 -1.58
C LEU A 349 13.13 -35.73 -1.53
N GLU A 350 14.10 -36.08 -0.68
CA GLU A 350 14.46 -37.48 -0.43
C GLU A 350 13.23 -38.29 0.01
N ASP A 351 12.52 -37.80 1.03
CA ASP A 351 11.37 -38.50 1.62
C ASP A 351 10.18 -38.63 0.66
N GLU A 352 9.84 -37.57 -0.06
CA GLU A 352 8.76 -37.55 -1.07
C GLU A 352 9.10 -38.42 -2.30
N SER A 353 10.39 -38.60 -2.58
CA SER A 353 10.86 -39.45 -3.70
C SER A 353 10.90 -40.95 -3.38
N ARG A 354 10.51 -41.39 -2.17
CA ARG A 354 10.65 -42.79 -1.74
C ARG A 354 9.75 -43.72 -2.54
N ASP A 355 10.31 -44.88 -2.92
CA ASP A 355 9.56 -45.95 -3.55
C ASP A 355 8.79 -46.82 -2.52
N ALA A 356 8.04 -47.82 -3.02
CA ALA A 356 7.29 -48.76 -2.17
C ALA A 356 8.18 -49.64 -1.25
N LYS A 357 9.52 -49.59 -1.40
CA LYS A 357 10.50 -50.25 -0.52
C LYS A 357 11.16 -49.26 0.45
N GLY A 358 10.71 -48.00 0.46
CA GLY A 358 11.24 -46.91 1.28
C GLY A 358 12.56 -46.32 0.78
N GLN A 359 13.04 -46.69 -0.42
CA GLN A 359 14.30 -46.17 -0.97
C GLN A 359 14.06 -44.85 -1.72
N PRO A 360 14.80 -43.76 -1.41
CA PRO A 360 14.63 -42.48 -2.09
C PRO A 360 15.14 -42.55 -3.53
N ARG A 361 14.33 -42.12 -4.50
CA ARG A 361 14.75 -41.99 -5.91
C ARG A 361 15.70 -40.82 -6.12
N THR A 362 15.51 -39.75 -5.35
CA THR A 362 16.34 -38.53 -5.36
C THR A 362 17.13 -38.44 -4.06
N ALA A 363 18.45 -38.24 -4.13
CA ALA A 363 19.30 -38.07 -2.94
C ALA A 363 19.85 -36.64 -2.82
N CYS A 364 19.80 -36.06 -1.63
CA CYS A 364 20.37 -34.74 -1.33
C CYS A 364 21.81 -34.89 -0.86
N TYR A 365 22.77 -34.57 -1.73
CA TYR A 365 24.20 -34.66 -1.42
C TYR A 365 24.77 -33.43 -0.66
N LEU A 366 23.92 -32.54 -0.18
CA LEU A 366 24.27 -31.54 0.82
C LEU A 366 24.08 -32.16 2.22
N SER A 367 25.17 -32.36 2.97
CA SER A 367 25.10 -32.97 4.30
C SER A 367 24.97 -31.93 5.40
N GLN A 368 24.49 -32.35 6.58
CA GLN A 368 24.47 -31.51 7.78
C GLN A 368 25.88 -30.97 8.12
N ILE A 369 26.93 -31.76 7.91
CA ILE A 369 28.34 -31.36 8.12
C ILE A 369 28.74 -30.21 7.17
N ASP A 370 28.29 -30.24 5.91
CA ASP A 370 28.57 -29.14 4.97
C ASP A 370 27.83 -27.86 5.39
N VAL A 371 26.58 -27.98 5.86
CA VAL A 371 25.77 -26.86 6.38
C VAL A 371 26.43 -26.23 7.61
N ASP A 372 26.91 -27.05 8.54
CA ASP A 372 27.53 -26.56 9.78
C ASP A 372 28.90 -25.93 9.52
N ARG A 373 29.75 -26.54 8.67
CA ARG A 373 31.00 -25.91 8.20
C ARG A 373 30.76 -24.57 7.50
N PHE A 374 29.75 -24.49 6.64
CA PHE A 374 29.40 -23.25 5.95
C PHE A 374 28.89 -22.18 6.95
N ARG A 375 28.11 -22.59 7.96
CA ARG A 375 27.67 -21.71 9.06
C ARG A 375 28.86 -21.21 9.88
N GLU A 376 29.80 -22.06 10.27
CA GLU A 376 31.01 -21.67 11.01
C GLU A 376 31.86 -20.67 10.22
N LYS A 377 32.07 -20.90 8.91
CA LYS A 377 32.76 -19.94 8.03
C LYS A 377 32.01 -18.60 7.98
N ALA A 378 30.69 -18.64 7.79
CA ALA A 378 29.85 -17.43 7.77
C ALA A 378 29.84 -16.67 9.10
N LEU A 379 29.91 -17.35 10.24
CA LEU A 379 29.99 -16.70 11.55
C LEU A 379 31.32 -15.93 11.70
N ARG A 380 32.46 -16.55 11.36
CA ARG A 380 33.79 -15.90 11.38
C ARG A 380 33.87 -14.68 10.45
N ASP A 381 33.21 -14.76 9.29
CA ASP A 381 33.10 -13.60 8.37
C ASP A 381 32.19 -12.50 8.94
N SER A 382 31.17 -12.87 9.72
CA SER A 382 30.29 -11.90 10.39
C SER A 382 30.99 -11.17 11.54
N GLU A 383 31.79 -11.86 12.36
CA GLU A 383 32.59 -11.29 13.45
C GLU A 383 33.58 -10.24 12.95
N LYS A 384 34.21 -10.48 11.78
CA LYS A 384 35.06 -9.50 11.10
C LYS A 384 34.30 -8.26 10.59
N SER A 385 32.97 -8.32 10.48
CA SER A 385 32.12 -7.23 9.99
C SER A 385 31.36 -6.49 11.11
N SER A 386 31.26 -7.07 12.30
CA SER A 386 30.38 -6.59 13.37
C SER A 386 31.07 -5.62 14.33
N GLY A 387 31.37 -4.41 13.87
CA GLY A 387 31.63 -3.26 14.75
C GLY A 387 30.37 -2.64 15.39
N ASN A 388 29.19 -3.24 15.14
CA ASN A 388 27.87 -2.69 15.48
C ASN A 388 26.94 -3.78 16.10
N GLU A 389 27.37 -4.43 17.18
CA GLU A 389 26.38 -4.91 18.15
C GLU A 389 25.75 -3.69 18.83
N VAL A 390 24.55 -3.32 18.38
CA VAL A 390 23.71 -2.37 19.11
C VAL A 390 23.21 -3.11 20.36
N PHE A 391 23.96 -2.99 21.45
CA PHE A 391 23.44 -3.27 22.79
C PHE A 391 22.19 -2.41 22.98
N ALA A 392 21.02 -3.03 22.90
CA ALA A 392 19.74 -2.35 23.12
C ALA A 392 19.70 -1.83 24.56
N ARG A 393 20.07 -0.56 24.74
CA ARG A 393 20.07 0.07 26.06
C ARG A 393 18.63 0.29 26.48
N PRO A 394 18.21 -0.18 27.68
CA PRO A 394 16.87 0.13 28.17
C PRO A 394 16.71 1.64 28.29
N MET A 395 15.54 2.15 27.90
CA MET A 395 15.24 3.57 28.03
C MET A 395 15.19 3.97 29.52
N PRO A 396 15.83 5.08 29.92
CA PRO A 396 15.71 5.59 31.29
C PRO A 396 14.25 5.85 31.68
N TYR A 397 13.88 5.48 32.91
CA TYR A 397 12.50 5.61 33.40
C TYR A 397 11.94 7.05 33.29
N ARG A 398 12.79 8.07 33.51
CA ARG A 398 12.43 9.48 33.31
C ARG A 398 11.98 9.76 31.88
N PHE A 399 12.70 9.27 30.88
CA PHE A 399 12.40 9.48 29.45
C PHE A 399 11.07 8.80 29.10
N HIS A 400 10.85 7.62 29.66
CA HIS A 400 9.61 6.87 29.51
C HIS A 400 8.38 7.61 30.07
N GLN A 401 8.49 8.18 31.28
CA GLN A 401 7.44 9.03 31.86
C GLN A 401 7.20 10.30 31.04
N GLN A 402 8.28 10.94 30.56
CA GLN A 402 8.17 12.16 29.77
C GLN A 402 7.54 11.90 28.39
N LEU A 403 7.83 10.77 27.73
CA LEU A 403 7.13 10.34 26.51
C LEU A 403 5.63 10.13 26.75
N LYS A 404 5.24 9.45 27.84
CA LYS A 404 3.82 9.34 28.20
C LYS A 404 3.18 10.73 28.30
N LYS A 405 3.85 11.69 28.98
CA LYS A 405 3.37 13.07 29.13
C LYS A 405 3.26 13.79 27.78
N ILE A 406 4.30 13.77 26.96
CA ILE A 406 4.33 14.35 25.59
C ILE A 406 3.15 13.86 24.75
N ILE A 407 2.93 12.54 24.73
CA ILE A 407 1.90 11.92 23.89
C ILE A 407 0.49 12.29 24.39
N SER A 408 0.24 12.22 25.70
CA SER A 408 -1.11 12.33 26.28
C SER A 408 -1.55 13.73 26.71
N ALA A 409 -0.64 14.68 26.90
CA ALA A 409 -0.95 15.99 27.46
C ALA A 409 -1.97 16.79 26.62
N GLY A 410 -2.89 17.46 27.32
CA GLY A 410 -3.87 18.36 26.71
C GLY A 410 -4.77 17.69 25.66
N ASP A 411 -5.25 16.47 25.93
CA ASP A 411 -5.99 15.65 24.97
C ASP A 411 -5.23 15.52 23.63
N PHE A 412 -4.06 14.88 23.69
CA PHE A 412 -3.18 14.67 22.53
C PHE A 412 -2.79 15.97 21.80
N THR A 413 -2.53 17.06 22.52
CA THR A 413 -2.15 18.36 21.92
C THR A 413 -0.92 18.25 21.01
N TRP A 414 0.16 17.62 21.48
CA TRP A 414 1.37 17.44 20.66
C TRP A 414 1.12 16.52 19.45
N PRO A 415 0.53 15.31 19.58
CA PRO A 415 0.20 14.47 18.42
C PRO A 415 -0.69 15.16 17.37
N LYS A 416 -1.67 15.96 17.81
CA LYS A 416 -2.56 16.75 16.94
C LYS A 416 -1.82 17.84 16.14
N SER A 417 -0.69 18.32 16.64
CA SER A 417 0.14 19.37 16.01
C SER A 417 1.10 18.86 14.92
N LEU A 418 1.27 17.53 14.80
CA LEU A 418 2.22 16.93 13.87
C LEU A 418 1.85 17.21 12.40
N VAL A 419 2.85 17.54 11.59
CA VAL A 419 2.71 17.84 10.16
C VAL A 419 3.77 17.11 9.33
N SER A 420 3.39 16.74 8.11
CA SER A 420 4.25 16.08 7.14
C SER A 420 5.30 17.05 6.57
N GLY A 421 6.59 16.76 6.76
CA GLY A 421 7.69 17.56 6.20
C GLY A 421 7.77 17.55 4.66
N ILE A 422 6.98 16.70 3.97
CA ILE A 422 6.99 16.57 2.50
C ILE A 422 5.97 17.51 1.84
N ASP A 423 4.80 17.69 2.45
CA ASP A 423 3.66 18.40 1.85
C ASP A 423 2.91 19.35 2.81
N GLY A 424 3.35 19.46 4.06
CA GLY A 424 2.80 20.36 5.07
C GLY A 424 1.45 19.92 5.65
N ARG A 425 0.91 18.76 5.25
CA ARG A 425 -0.40 18.28 5.71
C ARG A 425 -0.34 17.79 7.16
N PRO A 426 -1.40 17.96 7.97
CA PRO A 426 -1.45 17.39 9.31
C PRO A 426 -1.31 15.86 9.27
N LEU A 427 -0.60 15.29 10.24
CA LEU A 427 -0.45 13.85 10.44
C LEU A 427 -1.51 13.37 11.44
N HIS A 428 -1.92 12.11 11.32
CA HIS A 428 -2.88 11.47 12.24
C HIS A 428 -4.25 12.17 12.33
N TRP A 429 -4.78 12.73 11.23
CA TRP A 429 -6.23 12.96 11.11
C TRP A 429 -6.73 12.30 9.83
N PHE A 430 -8.05 12.18 9.69
CA PHE A 430 -8.72 11.75 8.47
C PHE A 430 -10.08 12.42 8.36
N THR A 431 -10.67 12.36 7.16
CA THR A 431 -12.00 12.92 6.89
C THR A 431 -13.05 11.84 7.19
N TRP A 432 -13.82 12.06 8.25
CA TRP A 432 -14.95 11.22 8.66
C TRP A 432 -16.24 11.83 8.12
N LYS A 433 -17.11 11.03 7.50
CA LYS A 433 -18.46 11.45 7.13
C LYS A 433 -19.42 10.97 8.21
N ASP A 434 -20.19 11.89 8.79
CA ASP A 434 -21.23 11.54 9.76
C ASP A 434 -22.33 10.71 9.07
N PRO A 435 -22.61 9.48 9.52
CA PRO A 435 -23.63 8.64 8.90
C PRO A 435 -25.06 9.19 9.01
N ASN A 436 -25.32 10.12 9.94
CA ASN A 436 -26.65 10.69 10.16
C ASN A 436 -26.91 11.93 9.30
N THR A 437 -25.88 12.78 9.11
CA THR A 437 -26.01 14.07 8.41
C THR A 437 -25.33 14.10 7.04
N GLY A 438 -24.48 13.13 6.74
CA GLY A 438 -23.65 13.10 5.52
C GLY A 438 -22.47 14.09 5.54
N ALA A 439 -22.38 14.96 6.55
CA ALA A 439 -21.38 16.02 6.63
C ALA A 439 -19.97 15.46 6.85
N ALA A 440 -18.99 16.05 6.16
CA ALA A 440 -17.58 15.70 6.29
C ALA A 440 -16.90 16.53 7.40
N HIS A 441 -16.18 15.85 8.29
CA HIS A 441 -15.46 16.44 9.42
C HIS A 441 -14.05 15.86 9.52
N ALA A 442 -13.06 16.71 9.81
CA ALA A 442 -11.71 16.25 10.16
C ALA A 442 -11.69 15.68 11.58
N VAL A 443 -11.32 14.40 11.72
CA VAL A 443 -11.25 13.69 13.00
C VAL A 443 -9.82 13.22 13.27
N PHE A 444 -9.33 13.47 14.49
CA PHE A 444 -8.00 13.04 14.92
C PHE A 444 -7.96 11.53 15.15
N ASN A 445 -6.96 10.86 14.57
CA ASN A 445 -6.72 9.43 14.60
C ASN A 445 -5.97 9.03 15.88
N GLU A 446 -6.73 8.63 16.89
CA GLU A 446 -6.19 8.28 18.22
C GLU A 446 -5.41 6.94 18.25
N VAL A 447 -5.42 6.19 17.14
CA VAL A 447 -4.82 4.84 17.05
C VAL A 447 -3.33 4.84 17.43
N GLN A 448 -2.51 5.70 16.82
CA GLN A 448 -1.07 5.73 17.12
C GLN A 448 -0.73 6.18 18.55
N PRO A 449 -1.25 7.32 19.07
CA PRO A 449 -0.93 7.72 20.44
C PRO A 449 -1.42 6.70 21.48
N ARG A 450 -2.65 6.19 21.37
CA ARG A 450 -3.17 5.19 22.32
C ARG A 450 -2.41 3.86 22.24
N GLN A 451 -1.99 3.44 21.05
CA GLN A 451 -1.16 2.24 20.87
C GLN A 451 0.25 2.42 21.44
N MET A 452 0.83 3.61 21.33
CA MET A 452 2.13 3.92 21.92
C MET A 452 2.05 3.93 23.45
N MET A 453 1.02 4.54 24.03
CA MET A 453 0.76 4.51 25.48
C MET A 453 0.71 3.08 26.02
N LEU A 454 -0.01 2.17 25.35
CA LEU A 454 -0.04 0.74 25.73
C LEU A 454 1.35 0.08 25.70
N LEU A 455 2.18 0.39 24.71
CA LEU A 455 3.53 -0.17 24.56
C LEU A 455 4.53 0.39 25.58
N LEU A 456 4.26 1.58 26.12
CA LEU A 456 4.97 2.14 27.26
C LEU A 456 4.48 1.51 28.57
N ASP A 457 3.17 1.37 28.75
CA ASP A 457 2.58 0.83 29.99
C ASP A 457 2.88 -0.67 30.20
N ILE A 458 2.97 -1.45 29.11
CA ILE A 458 3.07 -2.91 29.18
C ILE A 458 4.13 -3.40 28.18
N PRO A 459 5.06 -4.29 28.58
CA PRO A 459 6.15 -4.79 27.72
C PRO A 459 5.67 -5.82 26.67
N LEU A 460 4.72 -5.40 25.83
CA LEU A 460 4.24 -6.15 24.67
C LEU A 460 5.15 -5.89 23.48
N ARG A 461 5.29 -6.87 22.58
CA ARG A 461 5.88 -6.62 21.27
C ARG A 461 4.88 -5.85 20.41
N SER A 462 5.34 -4.90 19.60
CA SER A 462 4.49 -4.11 18.70
C SER A 462 3.54 -4.96 17.83
N ILE A 463 3.99 -6.13 17.36
CA ILE A 463 3.16 -7.08 16.61
C ILE A 463 2.00 -7.69 17.43
N GLN A 464 2.17 -7.86 18.74
CA GLN A 464 1.14 -8.35 19.66
C GLN A 464 0.10 -7.25 19.92
N ALA A 465 0.56 -6.03 20.25
CA ALA A 465 -0.32 -4.86 20.42
C ALA A 465 -1.16 -4.58 19.17
N ARG A 466 -0.58 -4.70 17.97
CA ARG A 466 -1.28 -4.56 16.69
C ARG A 466 -2.24 -5.70 16.35
N ARG A 467 -2.26 -6.80 17.12
CA ARG A 467 -3.16 -7.96 16.96
C ARG A 467 -4.22 -8.08 18.05
N LEU A 468 -4.30 -7.09 18.94
CA LEU A 468 -5.34 -7.05 19.94
C LEU A 468 -6.70 -6.89 19.27
N ASP A 469 -7.62 -7.75 19.68
CA ASP A 469 -9.01 -7.71 19.28
C ASP A 469 -9.74 -6.74 20.22
N SER A 470 -10.66 -5.98 19.69
CA SER A 470 -11.42 -4.99 20.44
C SER A 470 -12.36 -5.66 21.43
N GLY A 471 -12.83 -6.88 21.18
CA GLY A 471 -13.90 -7.52 21.94
C GLY A 471 -15.29 -7.01 21.56
N GLU A 472 -15.46 -6.44 20.37
CA GLU A 472 -16.78 -6.13 19.80
C GLU A 472 -17.62 -7.40 19.60
N GLY A 473 -16.97 -8.52 19.23
CA GLY A 473 -17.61 -9.83 19.03
C GLY A 473 -17.89 -10.64 20.30
N ASP A 474 -17.45 -10.17 21.47
CA ASP A 474 -17.59 -10.89 22.74
C ASP A 474 -19.02 -10.73 23.30
N ALA A 475 -19.49 -11.71 24.06
CA ALA A 475 -20.83 -11.67 24.67
C ALA A 475 -20.91 -10.75 25.91
N ARG A 476 -19.77 -10.50 26.57
CA ARG A 476 -19.66 -9.69 27.78
C ARG A 476 -18.64 -8.57 27.57
N ARG A 477 -18.88 -7.43 28.21
CA ARG A 477 -18.06 -6.22 28.10
C ARG A 477 -17.77 -5.68 29.50
N TRP A 478 -16.52 -5.28 29.71
CA TRP A 478 -16.13 -4.51 30.88
C TRP A 478 -16.49 -3.03 30.69
N ASP A 479 -17.10 -2.42 31.69
CA ASP A 479 -17.43 -1.00 31.73
C ASP A 479 -16.37 -0.23 32.55
N PRO A 480 -15.67 0.77 31.98
CA PRO A 480 -14.67 1.56 32.71
C PRO A 480 -15.24 2.45 33.81
N VAL A 481 -16.55 2.77 33.80
CA VAL A 481 -17.21 3.64 34.77
C VAL A 481 -17.62 2.87 36.02
N THR A 482 -18.44 1.83 35.88
CA THR A 482 -18.82 0.96 37.01
C THR A 482 -17.69 0.03 37.45
N ARG A 483 -16.73 -0.26 36.55
CA ARG A 483 -15.66 -1.27 36.69
C ARG A 483 -16.16 -2.71 36.70
N GLU A 484 -17.41 -2.95 36.30
CA GLU A 484 -18.08 -4.26 36.31
C GLU A 484 -18.14 -4.89 34.90
N TRP A 485 -18.52 -6.17 34.84
CA TRP A 485 -18.66 -6.94 33.60
C TRP A 485 -20.12 -7.24 33.27
N GLY A 486 -20.69 -6.49 32.33
CA GLY A 486 -22.06 -6.65 31.84
C GLY A 486 -22.17 -7.42 30.52
N PRO A 487 -23.40 -7.59 29.99
CA PRO A 487 -23.61 -8.02 28.61
C PRO A 487 -23.05 -6.96 27.64
N SER A 488 -22.50 -7.41 26.50
CA SER A 488 -22.05 -6.49 25.46
C SER A 488 -23.23 -5.86 24.73
N LEU A 489 -23.17 -4.54 24.51
CA LEU A 489 -24.14 -3.77 23.71
C LEU A 489 -23.64 -3.47 22.29
N SER A 490 -22.52 -4.07 21.89
CA SER A 490 -22.03 -3.99 20.50
C SER A 490 -23.04 -4.62 19.54
N GLN A 491 -23.16 -4.08 18.32
CA GLN A 491 -23.92 -4.73 17.25
C GLN A 491 -23.41 -6.16 16.92
N HIS A 492 -22.17 -6.48 17.31
CA HIS A 492 -21.53 -7.79 17.14
C HIS A 492 -21.55 -8.65 18.40
N ALA A 493 -22.28 -8.25 19.44
CA ALA A 493 -22.30 -8.94 20.73
C ALA A 493 -22.60 -10.45 20.59
N GLY A 494 -21.68 -11.28 21.07
CA GLY A 494 -21.81 -12.74 21.00
C GLY A 494 -21.54 -13.36 19.62
N TYR A 495 -21.04 -12.60 18.64
CA TYR A 495 -20.63 -13.11 17.33
C TYR A 495 -19.78 -14.39 17.43
N TRP A 496 -18.78 -14.41 18.33
CA TRP A 496 -17.90 -15.56 18.49
C TRP A 496 -18.61 -16.82 19.01
N LEU A 497 -19.64 -16.66 19.87
CA LEU A 497 -20.49 -17.77 20.30
C LEU A 497 -21.36 -18.28 19.15
N ALA A 498 -21.94 -17.37 18.35
CA ALA A 498 -22.80 -17.72 17.22
C ALA A 498 -22.06 -18.55 16.16
N VAL A 499 -20.80 -18.21 15.85
CA VAL A 499 -19.94 -18.99 14.93
C VAL A 499 -19.26 -20.21 15.59
N ARG A 500 -19.53 -20.48 16.88
CA ARG A 500 -18.94 -21.57 17.68
C ARG A 500 -17.40 -21.55 17.68
N ALA A 501 -16.83 -20.36 17.85
CA ALA A 501 -15.39 -20.17 18.00
C ALA A 501 -14.80 -21.06 19.11
N GLY A 502 -13.61 -21.62 18.88
CA GLY A 502 -12.88 -22.39 19.89
C GLY A 502 -12.47 -21.55 21.11
N ASN A 503 -12.32 -20.23 20.90
CA ASN A 503 -12.28 -19.23 21.96
C ASN A 503 -13.34 -18.13 21.68
N PRO A 504 -14.43 -18.07 22.46
CA PRO A 504 -15.51 -17.09 22.29
C PRO A 504 -15.27 -15.74 22.99
N GLU A 505 -14.18 -15.62 23.77
CA GLU A 505 -13.78 -14.41 24.47
C GLU A 505 -12.43 -13.97 23.88
N ARG A 506 -12.45 -13.08 22.89
CA ARG A 506 -11.24 -12.70 22.13
C ARG A 506 -10.74 -11.29 22.43
N GLY A 507 -11.58 -10.44 23.00
CA GLY A 507 -11.25 -9.06 23.30
C GLY A 507 -10.05 -8.91 24.22
N VAL A 508 -9.42 -7.74 24.13
CA VAL A 508 -8.26 -7.38 24.94
C VAL A 508 -8.52 -7.43 26.46
N PHE A 509 -9.77 -7.28 26.91
CA PHE A 509 -10.13 -7.41 28.32
C PHE A 509 -10.45 -8.86 28.67
N ARG A 510 -9.99 -9.32 29.83
CA ARG A 510 -10.32 -10.65 30.36
C ARG A 510 -10.91 -10.54 31.76
N GLU A 511 -12.09 -11.11 31.96
CA GLU A 511 -12.63 -11.35 33.29
C GLU A 511 -11.83 -12.48 33.95
N ILE A 512 -11.33 -12.25 35.16
CA ILE A 512 -10.54 -13.24 35.90
C ILE A 512 -11.12 -13.38 37.30
N LEU A 513 -11.51 -14.60 37.66
CA LEU A 513 -11.91 -14.95 39.02
C LEU A 513 -10.65 -15.09 39.89
N SER A 514 -10.56 -14.23 40.90
CA SER A 514 -9.50 -14.19 41.90
C SER A 514 -10.02 -14.78 43.20
N HIS A 515 -9.53 -15.96 43.57
CA HIS A 515 -9.92 -16.63 44.81
C HIS A 515 -9.00 -16.18 45.96
N GLY A 516 -9.53 -15.32 46.83
CA GLY A 516 -8.84 -14.85 48.03
C GLY A 516 -9.34 -15.52 49.31
N SER A 517 -8.63 -15.29 50.41
CA SER A 517 -9.03 -15.75 51.76
C SER A 517 -10.34 -15.12 52.29
N ARG A 518 -10.90 -14.14 51.58
CA ARG A 518 -12.19 -13.50 51.87
C ARG A 518 -13.29 -13.85 50.86
N GLY A 519 -13.06 -14.83 49.97
CA GLY A 519 -13.99 -15.25 48.93
C GLY A 519 -13.47 -15.00 47.51
N THR A 520 -14.32 -15.28 46.52
CA THR A 520 -14.03 -15.04 45.09
C THR A 520 -14.37 -13.60 44.74
N THR A 521 -13.41 -12.88 44.15
CA THR A 521 -13.62 -11.55 43.56
C THR A 521 -13.28 -11.59 42.07
N THR A 522 -13.79 -10.62 41.31
CA THR A 522 -13.46 -10.47 39.88
C THR A 522 -12.41 -9.37 39.72
N ILE A 523 -11.38 -9.63 38.92
CA ILE A 523 -10.44 -8.61 38.42
C ILE A 523 -10.48 -8.57 36.89
N THR A 524 -10.19 -7.41 36.31
CA THR A 524 -10.05 -7.26 34.86
C THR A 524 -8.57 -7.31 34.49
N GLY A 525 -8.16 -8.41 33.86
CA GLY A 525 -6.84 -8.54 33.25
C GLY A 525 -6.89 -8.28 31.75
N LEU A 526 -5.78 -8.59 31.06
CA LEU A 526 -5.66 -8.43 29.62
C LEU A 526 -5.47 -9.78 28.91
N PHE A 527 -6.10 -9.97 27.75
CA PHE A 527 -5.84 -11.10 26.88
C PHE A 527 -5.04 -10.65 25.65
N ILE A 528 -3.95 -11.36 25.38
CA ILE A 528 -3.03 -11.07 24.28
C ILE A 528 -3.11 -12.19 23.25
N ASN A 529 -3.75 -11.93 22.12
CA ASN A 529 -4.09 -12.86 21.03
C ASN A 529 -2.91 -13.53 20.27
N SER A 530 -1.68 -13.44 20.80
CA SER A 530 -0.54 -14.20 20.27
C SER A 530 0.66 -14.25 21.22
N ASN A 531 1.33 -15.40 21.29
CA ASN A 531 2.61 -15.67 21.93
C ASN A 531 3.64 -16.26 20.93
N LYS A 532 4.73 -15.53 20.69
CA LYS A 532 5.77 -15.83 19.67
C LYS A 532 6.37 -17.25 19.73
N THR A 533 6.47 -17.86 20.91
CA THR A 533 7.11 -19.16 21.12
C THR A 533 6.13 -20.31 21.36
N GLN A 534 5.03 -20.06 22.08
CA GLN A 534 4.04 -21.10 22.42
C GLN A 534 3.09 -21.40 21.25
N ASP A 535 2.55 -20.39 20.58
CA ASP A 535 1.58 -20.53 19.47
C ASP A 535 2.12 -21.32 18.26
N ARG A 536 3.45 -21.48 18.14
CA ARG A 536 4.07 -22.30 17.09
C ARG A 536 3.59 -23.75 17.10
N ARG A 537 3.14 -24.26 18.26
CA ARG A 537 2.54 -25.60 18.39
C ARG A 537 1.10 -25.63 17.90
N ASN A 538 0.35 -24.55 18.15
CA ASN A 538 -1.06 -24.40 17.82
C ASN A 538 -1.26 -23.67 16.47
N LEU A 539 -0.19 -23.58 15.66
CA LEU A 539 -0.16 -22.97 14.32
C LEU A 539 -0.78 -21.56 14.21
N PHE A 540 -0.80 -20.80 15.32
CA PHE A 540 -1.40 -19.46 15.45
C PHE A 540 -2.95 -19.42 15.30
N ASP A 541 -3.62 -20.53 15.65
CA ASP A 541 -5.08 -20.72 15.64
C ASP A 541 -5.85 -19.92 16.72
N GLU A 542 -7.16 -20.19 16.86
CA GLU A 542 -8.07 -19.52 17.80
C GLU A 542 -7.71 -19.71 19.29
N THR A 543 -6.94 -20.75 19.62
CA THR A 543 -6.50 -21.05 21.00
C THR A 543 -5.22 -20.31 21.39
N SER A 544 -4.63 -19.58 20.44
CA SER A 544 -3.36 -18.87 20.60
C SER A 544 -3.47 -17.63 21.48
N GLY A 545 -2.43 -17.36 22.26
CA GLY A 545 -2.36 -16.20 23.16
C GLY A 545 -2.12 -16.55 24.62
N TYR A 546 -2.31 -15.55 25.50
CA TYR A 546 -2.15 -15.67 26.95
C TYR A 546 -2.87 -14.54 27.68
N VAL A 547 -3.14 -14.77 28.97
CA VAL A 547 -3.71 -13.77 29.88
C VAL A 547 -2.58 -13.11 30.69
N ILE A 548 -2.65 -11.78 30.83
CA ILE A 548 -1.90 -11.00 31.80
C ILE A 548 -2.85 -10.71 32.97
N PRO A 549 -2.70 -11.38 34.13
CA PRO A 549 -3.63 -11.26 35.26
C PRO A 549 -3.31 -10.02 36.12
N TRP A 550 -3.10 -8.87 35.49
CA TRP A 550 -2.79 -7.62 36.17
C TRP A 550 -3.77 -6.53 35.73
N GLN A 551 -4.51 -6.01 36.71
CA GLN A 551 -5.41 -4.88 36.52
C GLN A 551 -4.62 -3.56 36.60
N LEU A 552 -4.32 -2.98 35.44
CA LEU A 552 -3.67 -1.68 35.30
C LEU A 552 -4.70 -0.66 34.78
N ASP A 553 -5.34 0.07 35.69
CA ASP A 553 -6.47 0.97 35.39
C ASP A 553 -6.15 1.97 34.26
N GLU A 554 -4.95 2.56 34.22
CA GLU A 554 -4.52 3.49 33.14
C GLU A 554 -4.60 2.83 31.76
N ALA A 555 -4.06 1.61 31.62
CA ALA A 555 -4.09 0.87 30.37
C ALA A 555 -5.51 0.42 30.01
N LEU A 556 -6.31 -0.01 31.01
CA LEU A 556 -7.70 -0.41 30.79
C LEU A 556 -8.57 0.77 30.28
N GLN A 557 -8.43 1.94 30.89
CA GLN A 557 -9.13 3.16 30.46
C GLN A 557 -8.69 3.58 29.05
N ASN A 558 -7.39 3.57 28.75
CA ASN A 558 -6.88 3.88 27.43
C ASN A 558 -7.40 2.93 26.34
N LEU A 559 -7.47 1.63 26.64
CA LEU A 559 -8.00 0.61 25.72
C LEU A 559 -9.53 0.71 25.55
N SER A 560 -10.27 1.08 26.59
CA SER A 560 -11.72 1.31 26.48
C SER A 560 -12.00 2.53 25.61
N ALA A 561 -11.33 3.65 25.88
CA ALA A 561 -11.47 4.86 25.07
C ALA A 561 -11.05 4.63 23.61
N MET A 562 -10.04 3.77 23.35
CA MET A 562 -9.73 3.33 21.99
C MET A 562 -10.90 2.56 21.36
N ARG A 563 -11.52 1.61 22.08
CA ARG A 563 -12.69 0.87 21.58
C ARG A 563 -13.85 1.81 21.26
N ASP A 564 -14.18 2.72 22.17
CA ASP A 564 -15.28 3.69 22.01
C ASP A 564 -15.05 4.62 20.82
N TRP A 565 -13.82 5.07 20.62
CA TRP A 565 -13.40 5.85 19.46
C TRP A 565 -13.56 5.06 18.15
N GLN A 566 -13.22 3.77 18.13
CA GLN A 566 -13.39 2.91 16.96
C GLN A 566 -14.86 2.63 16.64
N GLU A 567 -15.67 2.30 17.65
CA GLU A 567 -17.11 2.06 17.50
C GLU A 567 -17.81 3.31 16.94
N LYS A 568 -17.36 4.52 17.32
CA LYS A 568 -17.90 5.79 16.81
C LYS A 568 -17.41 6.19 15.41
N TYR A 569 -16.09 6.24 15.19
CA TYR A 569 -15.51 6.86 13.98
C TYR A 569 -15.04 5.87 12.91
N ASN A 570 -14.89 4.59 13.26
CA ASN A 570 -14.47 3.54 12.34
C ASN A 570 -15.25 2.22 12.59
N PRO A 571 -16.60 2.24 12.49
CA PRO A 571 -17.41 1.04 12.64
C PRO A 571 -17.13 0.04 11.53
N VAL A 572 -17.33 -1.24 11.85
CA VAL A 572 -17.07 -2.38 10.97
C VAL A 572 -18.29 -3.31 10.91
N ASP A 573 -18.47 -3.99 9.78
CA ASP A 573 -19.62 -4.86 9.53
C ASP A 573 -19.40 -6.30 10.04
N GLY A 574 -18.18 -6.61 10.49
CA GLY A 574 -17.78 -7.92 11.02
C GLY A 574 -16.27 -7.99 11.27
N PRO A 575 -15.73 -9.14 11.68
CA PRO A 575 -14.30 -9.29 11.89
C PRO A 575 -13.56 -9.37 10.55
N LEU A 576 -12.30 -8.91 10.53
CA LEU A 576 -11.45 -8.97 9.35
C LEU A 576 -10.67 -10.29 9.30
N PRO A 577 -10.88 -11.16 8.30
CA PRO A 577 -10.06 -12.36 8.10
C PRO A 577 -8.67 -12.00 7.60
N TYR A 578 -7.67 -12.83 7.92
CA TYR A 578 -6.28 -12.54 7.59
C TYR A 578 -6.02 -12.40 6.08
N SER A 579 -6.76 -13.12 5.25
CA SER A 579 -6.71 -13.07 3.78
C SER A 579 -7.00 -11.69 3.20
N GLU A 580 -7.83 -10.88 3.86
CA GLU A 580 -8.27 -9.55 3.39
C GLU A 580 -7.40 -8.41 3.94
N ILE A 581 -6.40 -8.71 4.78
CA ILE A 581 -5.46 -7.72 5.31
C ILE A 581 -4.50 -7.25 4.22
N PRO A 582 -4.32 -5.93 3.99
CA PRO A 582 -3.37 -5.44 2.99
C PRO A 582 -1.94 -5.91 3.30
N ARG A 583 -1.23 -6.42 2.28
CA ARG A 583 0.14 -6.99 2.40
C ARG A 583 1.21 -5.99 2.93
N SER A 584 0.88 -4.70 3.02
CA SER A 584 1.71 -3.65 3.60
C SER A 584 1.65 -3.59 5.14
N ILE A 585 0.61 -4.16 5.76
CA ILE A 585 0.36 -4.08 7.20
C ILE A 585 1.29 -5.00 7.98
N PHE A 586 1.28 -6.29 7.66
CA PHE A 586 2.22 -7.27 8.22
C PHE A 586 3.33 -7.57 7.21
N SER A 587 4.58 -7.46 7.65
CA SER A 587 5.75 -7.86 6.86
C SER A 587 5.96 -9.39 6.80
N GLU A 588 5.13 -10.13 7.54
CA GLU A 588 5.06 -11.58 7.50
C GLU A 588 4.37 -12.00 6.19
N ASN A 589 4.99 -12.93 5.47
CA ASN A 589 4.41 -13.56 4.28
C ASN A 589 4.06 -15.01 4.64
N PRO A 590 2.89 -15.26 5.26
CA PRO A 590 2.50 -16.61 5.64
C PRO A 590 2.11 -17.45 4.43
N THR A 591 2.26 -18.76 4.57
CA THR A 591 1.74 -19.78 3.65
C THR A 591 0.23 -19.80 3.65
N GLU A 592 -0.38 -20.36 2.60
CA GLU A 592 -1.83 -20.43 2.47
C GLU A 592 -2.48 -21.20 3.64
N LEU A 593 -1.90 -22.34 4.03
CA LEU A 593 -2.29 -23.09 5.22
C LEU A 593 -2.15 -22.27 6.52
N ALA A 594 -1.11 -21.44 6.66
CA ALA A 594 -1.04 -20.54 7.82
C ALA A 594 -2.12 -19.44 7.76
N ARG A 595 -2.47 -18.94 6.58
CA ARG A 595 -3.51 -17.90 6.43
C ARG A 595 -4.90 -18.39 6.76
N SER A 596 -5.24 -19.65 6.43
CA SER A 596 -6.53 -20.24 6.78
C SER A 596 -6.66 -20.57 8.26
N LEU A 597 -5.54 -20.78 8.96
CA LEU A 597 -5.51 -21.04 10.41
C LEU A 597 -5.51 -19.77 11.26
N ILE A 598 -4.97 -18.64 10.78
CA ILE A 598 -4.98 -17.38 11.54
C ILE A 598 -6.41 -16.84 11.65
N PRO A 599 -6.97 -16.70 12.87
CA PRO A 599 -8.37 -16.31 13.02
C PRO A 599 -8.65 -14.87 12.60
N SER A 600 -9.87 -14.64 12.12
CA SER A 600 -10.46 -13.32 11.95
C SER A 600 -10.51 -12.57 13.28
N ARG A 601 -10.37 -11.24 13.24
CA ARG A 601 -10.36 -10.36 14.43
C ARG A 601 -11.09 -9.05 14.18
N PHE A 602 -11.74 -8.51 15.20
CA PHE A 602 -12.12 -7.10 15.27
C PHE A 602 -10.90 -6.33 15.77
N TYR A 603 -10.03 -5.81 14.91
CA TYR A 603 -8.78 -5.19 15.39
C TYR A 603 -9.06 -3.92 16.22
N LEU A 604 -8.53 -3.84 17.44
CA LEU A 604 -8.68 -2.69 18.34
C LEU A 604 -7.93 -1.45 17.83
N PHE A 605 -6.75 -1.66 17.27
CA PHE A 605 -5.92 -0.61 16.67
C PHE A 605 -6.04 -0.59 15.14
N ARG A 606 -7.25 -0.85 14.63
CA ARG A 606 -7.60 -0.70 13.22
C ARG A 606 -7.46 0.76 12.78
N ASP A 607 -6.89 1.01 11.61
CA ASP A 607 -6.53 2.37 11.19
C ASP A 607 -7.37 2.80 9.99
N PRO A 608 -8.27 3.80 10.12
CA PRO A 608 -9.14 4.24 9.01
C PRO A 608 -8.35 4.79 7.81
N GLN A 609 -7.05 5.07 7.96
CA GLN A 609 -6.18 5.56 6.90
C GLN A 609 -5.49 4.45 6.10
N ASN A 610 -5.74 3.18 6.43
CA ASN A 610 -5.18 2.04 5.69
C ASN A 610 -5.87 1.85 4.32
N PRO A 611 -5.10 1.62 3.24
CA PRO A 611 -5.65 1.50 1.89
C PRO A 611 -6.32 0.15 1.62
N GLY A 612 -7.28 0.15 0.69
CA GLY A 612 -7.98 -1.05 0.19
C GLY A 612 -9.40 -1.17 0.74
N LYS A 613 -10.24 -2.03 0.12
CA LYS A 613 -11.70 -2.14 0.39
C LYS A 613 -12.05 -2.27 1.87
N ARG A 614 -11.32 -3.12 2.61
CA ARG A 614 -11.43 -3.30 4.07
C ARG A 614 -10.15 -2.86 4.80
N GLY A 615 -9.37 -1.98 4.19
CA GLY A 615 -8.12 -1.45 4.75
C GLY A 615 -8.35 -0.82 6.13
N LYS A 616 -9.43 -0.03 6.26
CA LYS A 616 -9.86 0.62 7.51
C LYS A 616 -10.04 -0.31 8.72
N GLU A 617 -10.26 -1.60 8.47
CA GLU A 617 -10.48 -2.64 9.49
C GLU A 617 -9.16 -3.32 9.92
N ALA A 618 -8.10 -3.17 9.11
CA ALA A 618 -6.78 -3.72 9.41
C ALA A 618 -6.04 -2.82 10.40
N PRO A 619 -5.13 -3.38 11.23
CA PRO A 619 -4.38 -2.59 12.18
C PRO A 619 -3.37 -1.66 11.49
N SER A 620 -2.91 -0.62 12.20
CA SER A 620 -1.81 0.24 11.75
C SER A 620 -0.61 -0.58 11.26
N SER A 621 0.17 -0.09 10.29
CA SER A 621 1.41 -0.77 9.85
C SER A 621 2.57 -0.55 10.83
N TYR A 622 3.52 -1.48 10.92
CA TYR A 622 4.71 -1.30 11.78
C TYR A 622 5.48 0.00 11.48
N LYS A 623 5.55 0.39 10.20
CA LYS A 623 6.25 1.61 9.77
C LYS A 623 5.58 2.88 10.29
N VAL A 624 4.25 2.92 10.35
CA VAL A 624 3.49 4.08 10.85
C VAL A 624 3.69 4.21 12.36
N LEU A 625 3.61 3.11 13.10
CA LEU A 625 3.83 3.10 14.55
C LEU A 625 5.28 3.43 14.92
N LEU A 626 6.26 2.93 14.15
CA LEU A 626 7.68 3.26 14.34
C LEU A 626 7.98 4.73 14.03
N GLN A 627 7.37 5.31 13.00
CA GLN A 627 7.54 6.73 12.71
C GLN A 627 7.00 7.58 13.86
N PHE A 628 5.79 7.30 14.34
CA PHE A 628 5.21 8.00 15.50
C PHE A 628 6.08 7.88 16.76
N PHE A 629 6.73 6.73 16.97
CA PHE A 629 7.72 6.58 18.05
C PHE A 629 8.93 7.50 17.86
N TYR A 630 9.50 7.54 16.66
CA TYR A 630 10.65 8.42 16.36
C TYR A 630 10.29 9.91 16.44
N ASP A 631 9.09 10.30 16.00
CA ASP A 631 8.60 11.66 16.12
C ASP A 631 8.43 12.03 17.62
N SER A 632 7.98 11.08 18.45
CA SER A 632 7.88 11.24 19.92
C SER A 632 9.26 11.35 20.59
N LEU A 633 10.24 10.56 20.14
CA LEU A 633 11.64 10.64 20.61
C LEU A 633 12.31 11.95 20.20
N GLU A 634 11.98 12.50 19.03
CA GLU A 634 12.44 13.82 18.60
C GLU A 634 11.88 14.93 19.51
N GLN A 635 10.60 14.87 19.86
CA GLN A 635 10.03 15.82 20.82
C GLN A 635 10.68 15.69 22.21
N LEU A 636 10.92 14.46 22.68
CA LEU A 636 11.64 14.21 23.93
C LEU A 636 13.07 14.79 23.92
N GLU A 637 13.80 14.62 22.82
CA GLU A 637 15.14 15.20 22.64
C GLU A 637 15.11 16.73 22.75
N ARG A 638 14.11 17.38 22.13
CA ARG A 638 13.94 18.84 22.20
C ARG A 638 13.68 19.31 23.64
N GLU A 639 12.70 18.73 24.32
CA GLU A 639 12.35 19.14 25.69
C GLU A 639 13.50 18.94 26.68
N LEU A 640 14.27 17.84 26.55
CA LEU A 640 15.42 17.59 27.41
C LEU A 640 16.58 18.57 27.14
N ASN A 641 16.79 18.95 25.87
CA ASN A 641 17.80 19.93 25.48
C ASN A 641 17.39 21.39 25.81
N GLU A 642 16.09 21.67 25.92
CA GLU A 642 15.56 22.93 26.46
C GLU A 642 15.71 23.00 27.99
N GLU A 643 15.62 21.87 28.70
CA GLU A 643 15.78 21.80 30.15
C GLU A 643 17.24 21.91 30.62
N ASP A 644 18.18 21.23 29.93
CA ASP A 644 19.63 21.39 30.16
C ASP A 644 20.38 21.73 28.86
N PRO A 645 20.36 23.02 28.44
CA PRO A 645 21.13 23.48 27.28
C PRO A 645 22.66 23.37 27.46
N GLY A 646 23.15 23.11 28.68
CA GLY A 646 24.58 22.94 28.98
C GLY A 646 25.10 21.55 28.62
N ASN A 647 24.23 20.53 28.66
CA ASN A 647 24.58 19.13 28.36
C ASN A 647 23.61 18.52 27.33
N PRO A 648 23.57 19.03 26.09
CA PRO A 648 22.62 18.55 25.08
C PRO A 648 22.84 17.08 24.76
N ILE A 649 21.74 16.33 24.71
CA ILE A 649 21.69 14.92 24.33
C ILE A 649 21.30 14.75 22.85
N THR A 650 21.65 13.60 22.31
CA THR A 650 21.20 13.15 20.98
C THR A 650 20.55 11.78 21.12
N ILE A 651 19.27 11.70 20.80
CA ILE A 651 18.46 10.48 20.74
C ILE A 651 18.27 10.07 19.28
N ILE A 652 18.03 11.01 18.37
CA ILE A 652 17.87 10.79 16.93
C ILE A 652 19.24 10.74 16.24
N THR A 653 19.60 9.58 15.68
CA THR A 653 20.94 9.32 15.13
C THR A 653 21.02 9.38 13.60
N GLU A 654 19.89 9.29 12.91
CA GLU A 654 19.81 9.46 11.45
C GLU A 654 18.46 10.07 11.06
N ARG A 655 18.47 10.92 10.03
CA ARG A 655 17.28 11.51 9.39
C ARG A 655 17.19 11.10 7.93
N ASP A 656 16.00 11.18 7.34
CA ASP A 656 15.80 10.96 5.91
C ASP A 656 16.03 12.24 5.07
N SER A 657 15.83 12.16 3.76
CA SER A 657 16.01 13.30 2.84
C SER A 657 14.97 14.41 3.00
N ALA A 658 13.88 14.18 3.75
CA ALA A 658 12.88 15.18 4.11
C ALA A 658 13.12 15.74 5.53
N GLY A 659 14.18 15.31 6.22
CA GLY A 659 14.51 15.72 7.59
C GLY A 659 13.77 14.94 8.69
N ALA A 660 12.90 13.99 8.33
CA ALA A 660 12.16 13.19 9.29
C ALA A 660 13.09 12.22 10.04
N PRO A 661 12.84 11.92 11.34
CA PRO A 661 13.69 11.02 12.10
C PRO A 661 13.57 9.59 11.57
N LYS A 662 14.72 8.94 11.36
CA LYS A 662 14.84 7.65 10.64
C LYS A 662 15.53 6.57 11.46
N LYS A 663 16.38 6.95 12.43
CA LYS A 663 16.95 6.08 13.46
C LYS A 663 17.08 6.84 14.77
N ALA A 664 16.98 6.10 15.87
CA ALA A 664 17.24 6.59 17.21
C ALA A 664 18.09 5.59 18.01
N ILE A 665 18.58 6.00 19.19
CA ILE A 665 19.28 5.12 20.15
C ILE A 665 18.34 4.03 20.72
N PHE A 666 17.04 4.34 20.83
CA PHE A 666 16.00 3.40 21.25
C PHE A 666 15.20 2.91 20.02
N THR A 667 14.89 1.60 19.96
CA THR A 667 14.32 0.93 18.77
C THR A 667 13.32 -0.17 19.12
#